data_AF-A0A7S1E649-F1
#
_entry.id   AF-A0A7S1E649-F1
#
_cell.length_a   1.000
_cell.length_b   1.000
_cell.length_c   1.000
_cell.angle_alpha   90.00
_cell.angle_beta   90.00
_cell.angle_gamma   90.00
#
_symmetry.space_group_name_H-M   'P 1'
#
loop_
_entity.id
_entity.type
_entity.pdbx_description
1 polymer ?
#
loop_
_entity_poly.entity_id
_entity_poly.type
_entity_poly.pdbx_seq_one_letter_code
_entity_poly.pdbx_strand_id
1 'polypeptide(L)'
;HPYRYMCHNGEINTVQGNRNWQAAREGVMSSHLMPNFEQFCPIVEGEGSDSMSFDNVLELLIMGGRTLPEACLMMMPEAWQNSEVMDSDRKAYYKFNSALMEPWDGPALVAFTDGLYFGATLDRNGLRPCRYYVTKDNRVIGGSEVGVMDVPSSQVVAKGRLEPGKMFLIDFAKGRMISDGEYKAGLVAKQPYQKWIDEKVITMKMLLDASKPQPPVADKANDTRLLRAFGYTTETLDLLLLPMARDAMEGLGSMGNDVPLACLSARSRTMFDYFKQLFAQVTNPPIDPIREHIVMSLTCFVGPERNVLSESPDHVSRLYLEHPVISDRELEGIKTFGVGGYKSASLDATFPLSEGPSGLKSAIERITKEASDAVASGVAYLVLSDRATSMERVPLPALLVMGAVHHHLIAKRQRTSVALISESGEPREVHHFCLMCGFGADAVNPYMAFVALDRLIQNGQLDKKVELEAYSQKYIKAAGKGMLKVFAKMGVSTLQSYKGAQVFECVGLGQEVIDLCLKGTASRISGLTFNDVGTDAIRQHSSGFFPRDLNCISLELLENPGEYHYRANPNAEAHINQPQAIAALQDASRTNNKATYNTFSKHHREATEQCTLRGQLEFAYDKGTPISIDEVEPASEIVKRFRTGAMSYGSISMESHSALAVAMNSLGAKSNTGEGGEAPERFASKPDGSSQRSSIKQVASGRFGVTINYLTNADELQIKMAQGAKPGE
;
A
#
# COMPACT_ATOMS: atom_id res chain seq x y z
N HIS A 1 -6.05 26.06 -6.42
CA HIS A 1 -7.08 27.14 -6.39
C HIS A 1 -7.19 27.71 -4.98
N PRO A 2 -7.59 28.98 -4.80
CA PRO A 2 -7.97 29.49 -3.48
C PRO A 2 -9.32 28.91 -3.03
N TYR A 3 -9.41 28.60 -1.74
CA TYR A 3 -10.60 28.21 -0.99
C TYR A 3 -10.82 29.23 0.14
N ARG A 4 -11.51 28.88 1.24
CA ARG A 4 -11.91 29.84 2.27
C ARG A 4 -10.69 30.40 3.01
N TYR A 5 -9.75 29.52 3.40
CA TYR A 5 -8.56 29.91 4.17
C TYR A 5 -7.26 29.63 3.46
N MET A 6 -7.25 28.77 2.45
CA MET A 6 -6.02 28.29 1.84
C MET A 6 -6.06 28.21 0.32
N CYS A 7 -4.89 28.11 -0.28
CA CYS A 7 -4.71 27.73 -1.67
C CYS A 7 -3.65 26.62 -1.74
N HIS A 8 -4.00 25.57 -2.47
CA HIS A 8 -3.19 24.36 -2.58
C HIS A 8 -2.64 24.21 -4.00
N ASN A 9 -1.34 23.92 -4.09
CA ASN A 9 -0.68 23.42 -5.27
C ASN A 9 -0.03 22.08 -4.94
N GLY A 10 -0.57 20.99 -5.47
CA GLY A 10 -0.20 19.65 -5.04
C GLY A 10 -1.34 18.66 -5.22
N GLU A 11 -1.21 17.51 -4.57
CA GLU A 11 -2.19 16.41 -4.53
C GLU A 11 -2.10 15.73 -3.16
N ILE A 12 -3.23 15.56 -2.46
CA ILE A 12 -3.27 14.80 -1.21
C ILE A 12 -3.51 13.32 -1.52
N ASN A 13 -2.45 12.50 -1.43
CA ASN A 13 -2.48 11.09 -1.84
C ASN A 13 -3.16 10.15 -0.81
N THR A 14 -3.50 10.66 0.38
CA THR A 14 -4.21 9.92 1.43
C THR A 14 -5.67 10.37 1.62
N VAL A 15 -6.20 11.17 0.69
CA VAL A 15 -7.50 11.86 0.84
C VAL A 15 -8.66 10.94 1.22
N GLN A 16 -8.75 9.73 0.67
CA GLN A 16 -9.83 8.79 0.99
C GLN A 16 -9.77 8.35 2.46
N GLY A 17 -8.57 8.09 2.98
CA GLY A 17 -8.35 7.74 4.39
C GLY A 17 -8.71 8.91 5.30
N ASN A 18 -8.23 10.11 4.96
CA ASN A 18 -8.50 11.33 5.73
C ASN A 18 -10.01 11.62 5.80
N ARG A 19 -10.75 11.42 4.69
CA ARG A 19 -12.22 11.53 4.65
C ARG A 19 -12.89 10.53 5.58
N ASN A 20 -12.47 9.26 5.53
CA ASN A 20 -13.01 8.20 6.37
C ASN A 20 -12.78 8.47 7.86
N TRP A 21 -11.58 8.91 8.22
CA TRP A 21 -11.23 9.27 9.61
C TRP A 21 -11.99 10.50 10.10
N GLN A 22 -12.12 11.53 9.25
CA GLN A 22 -12.91 12.70 9.58
C GLN A 22 -14.38 12.35 9.82
N ALA A 23 -14.98 11.52 8.96
CA ALA A 23 -16.36 11.05 9.14
C ALA A 23 -16.53 10.22 10.44
N ALA A 24 -15.53 9.40 10.80
CA ALA A 24 -15.54 8.65 12.05
C ALA A 24 -15.46 9.57 13.29
N ARG A 25 -14.66 10.65 13.23
CA ARG A 25 -14.49 11.60 14.33
C ARG A 25 -15.73 12.41 14.66
N GLU A 26 -16.67 12.55 13.73
CA GLU A 26 -17.96 13.21 13.98
C GLU A 26 -18.73 12.59 15.16
N GLY A 27 -18.46 11.32 15.52
CA GLY A 27 -19.07 10.67 16.68
C GLY A 27 -18.55 11.13 18.05
N VAL A 28 -17.37 11.76 18.11
CA VAL A 28 -16.72 12.19 19.37
C VAL A 28 -16.45 13.70 19.42
N MET A 29 -16.64 14.40 18.31
CA MET A 29 -16.41 15.84 18.22
C MET A 29 -17.45 16.64 18.99
N SER A 30 -16.98 17.65 19.71
CA SER A 30 -17.82 18.65 20.37
C SER A 30 -17.05 19.96 20.52
N SER A 31 -17.74 21.09 20.60
CA SER A 31 -17.07 22.37 20.86
C SER A 31 -17.98 23.30 21.65
N HIS A 32 -17.38 24.03 22.59
CA HIS A 32 -18.06 25.09 23.33
C HIS A 32 -18.26 26.36 22.48
N LEU A 33 -17.45 26.54 21.43
CA LEU A 33 -17.53 27.66 20.48
C LEU A 33 -18.59 27.43 19.39
N MET A 34 -18.94 26.16 19.13
CA MET A 34 -19.93 25.74 18.15
C MET A 34 -21.04 24.94 18.84
N PRO A 35 -21.95 25.59 19.60
CA PRO A 35 -23.11 24.91 20.16
C PRO A 35 -23.96 24.32 19.03
N ASN A 36 -24.49 23.11 19.24
CA ASN A 36 -25.18 22.29 18.22
C ASN A 36 -24.25 21.77 17.09
N PHE A 37 -23.09 21.24 17.46
CA PHE A 37 -22.07 20.72 16.52
C PHE A 37 -22.63 19.79 15.42
N GLU A 38 -23.67 18.99 15.72
CA GLU A 38 -24.30 18.09 14.76
C GLU A 38 -24.82 18.78 13.49
N GLN A 39 -25.16 20.08 13.55
CA GLN A 39 -25.62 20.85 12.40
C GLN A 39 -24.51 21.15 11.37
N PHE A 40 -23.25 21.05 11.78
CA PHE A 40 -22.10 21.24 10.91
C PHE A 40 -21.70 19.96 10.17
N CYS A 41 -22.25 18.80 10.55
CA CYS A 41 -21.94 17.53 9.90
C CYS A 41 -22.80 17.33 8.63
N PRO A 42 -22.25 16.71 7.56
CA PRO A 42 -20.88 16.19 7.46
C PRO A 42 -19.85 17.31 7.23
N ILE A 43 -18.69 17.21 7.90
CA ILE A 43 -17.63 18.22 7.79
C ILE A 43 -17.00 18.21 6.39
N VAL A 44 -16.71 17.03 5.88
CA VAL A 44 -16.15 16.86 4.54
C VAL A 44 -17.26 16.41 3.60
N GLU A 45 -17.49 17.22 2.58
CA GLU A 45 -18.46 16.89 1.53
C GLU A 45 -17.93 15.76 0.64
N GLY A 46 -18.80 14.80 0.29
CA GLY A 46 -18.40 13.53 -0.32
C GLY A 46 -17.84 13.63 -1.75
N GLU A 47 -18.21 14.65 -2.53
CA GLU A 47 -17.83 14.77 -3.95
C GLU A 47 -16.85 15.92 -4.25
N GLY A 48 -16.15 16.42 -3.23
CA GLY A 48 -15.17 17.51 -3.37
C GLY A 48 -13.83 17.11 -3.96
N SER A 49 -13.03 18.12 -4.34
CA SER A 49 -11.58 17.91 -4.54
C SER A 49 -10.87 17.62 -3.23
N ASP A 50 -9.65 17.11 -3.31
CA ASP A 50 -8.76 16.88 -2.18
C ASP A 50 -8.50 18.16 -1.36
N SER A 51 -8.28 19.26 -2.07
CA SER A 51 -7.97 20.59 -1.58
C SER A 51 -9.18 21.20 -0.86
N MET A 52 -10.38 20.93 -1.35
CA MET A 52 -11.63 21.32 -0.68
C MET A 52 -11.82 20.54 0.62
N SER A 53 -11.58 19.23 0.62
CA SER A 53 -11.63 18.42 1.84
C SER A 53 -10.65 18.90 2.90
N PHE A 54 -9.45 19.33 2.48
CA PHE A 54 -8.46 19.92 3.38
C PHE A 54 -8.95 21.24 3.98
N ASP A 55 -9.45 22.17 3.15
CA ASP A 55 -9.95 23.47 3.60
C ASP A 55 -11.16 23.33 4.55
N ASN A 56 -12.06 22.37 4.32
CA ASN A 56 -13.18 22.09 5.23
C ASN A 56 -12.72 21.70 6.64
N VAL A 57 -11.71 20.82 6.75
CA VAL A 57 -11.16 20.41 8.05
C VAL A 57 -10.35 21.54 8.67
N LEU A 58 -9.64 22.32 7.86
CA LEU A 58 -8.89 23.48 8.31
C LEU A 58 -9.82 24.53 8.94
N GLU A 59 -10.93 24.85 8.28
CA GLU A 59 -11.97 25.75 8.80
C GLU A 59 -12.54 25.23 10.13
N LEU A 60 -12.86 23.93 10.21
CA LEU A 60 -13.34 23.30 11.45
C LEU A 60 -12.36 23.52 12.61
N LEU A 61 -11.05 23.31 12.39
CA LEU A 61 -10.04 23.47 13.44
C LEU A 61 -9.93 24.92 13.90
N ILE A 62 -10.07 25.88 12.98
CA ILE A 62 -10.06 27.33 13.30
C ILE A 62 -11.30 27.70 14.10
N MET A 63 -12.48 27.28 13.67
CA MET A 63 -13.74 27.49 14.41
C MET A 63 -13.73 26.78 15.78
N GLY A 64 -12.94 25.71 15.92
CA GLY A 64 -12.64 25.04 17.19
C GLY A 64 -11.71 25.81 18.13
N GLY A 65 -11.14 26.94 17.69
CA GLY A 65 -10.30 27.83 18.51
C GLY A 65 -8.80 27.72 18.26
N ARG A 66 -8.35 26.91 17.29
CA ARG A 66 -6.93 26.89 16.89
C ARG A 66 -6.61 28.07 15.99
N THR A 67 -5.36 28.54 16.05
CA THR A 67 -4.90 29.52 15.06
C THR A 67 -4.68 28.85 13.70
N LEU A 68 -4.87 29.58 12.60
CA LEU A 68 -4.69 29.03 11.25
C LEU A 68 -3.31 28.36 11.03
N PRO A 69 -2.16 28.96 11.42
CA PRO A 69 -0.88 28.31 11.20
C PRO A 69 -0.68 27.06 12.07
N GLU A 70 -1.23 27.02 13.27
CA GLU A 70 -1.26 25.83 14.13
C GLU A 70 -2.07 24.69 13.52
N ALA A 71 -3.26 24.99 12.97
CA ALA A 71 -4.09 24.00 12.29
C ALA A 71 -3.39 23.43 11.04
N CYS A 72 -2.69 24.26 10.27
CA CYS A 72 -1.85 23.81 9.16
C CYS A 72 -0.72 22.86 9.63
N LEU A 73 -0.03 23.17 10.73
CA LEU A 73 1.03 22.30 11.28
C LEU A 73 0.49 20.97 11.84
N MET A 74 -0.75 20.97 12.33
CA MET A 74 -1.43 19.77 12.81
C MET A 74 -1.80 18.83 11.66
N MET A 75 -2.31 19.38 10.55
CA MET A 75 -2.70 18.60 9.36
C MET A 75 -1.50 18.19 8.48
N MET A 76 -0.46 19.05 8.40
CA MET A 76 0.77 18.82 7.64
C MET A 76 2.00 18.88 8.55
N PRO A 77 2.18 17.88 9.45
CA PRO A 77 3.28 17.89 10.40
C PRO A 77 4.62 17.57 9.73
N GLU A 78 5.69 18.08 10.33
CA GLU A 78 7.08 17.77 9.95
C GLU A 78 7.39 16.28 10.06
N ALA A 79 8.46 15.84 9.40
CA ALA A 79 9.06 14.54 9.67
C ALA A 79 9.74 14.55 11.05
N TRP A 80 9.03 14.07 12.07
CA TRP A 80 9.47 14.16 13.47
C TRP A 80 9.88 12.80 14.07
N GLN A 81 9.27 11.70 13.64
CA GLN A 81 9.42 10.38 14.29
C GLN A 81 10.87 9.89 14.32
N ASN A 82 11.56 9.94 13.16
CA ASN A 82 12.93 9.44 13.02
C ASN A 82 13.97 10.57 13.00
N SER A 83 13.58 11.80 13.34
CA SER A 83 14.49 12.94 13.31
C SER A 83 15.49 12.86 14.47
N GLU A 84 16.79 12.84 14.18
CA GLU A 84 17.82 12.86 15.22
C GLU A 84 18.14 14.28 15.72
N VAL A 85 17.84 15.30 14.91
CA VAL A 85 18.23 16.70 15.15
C VAL A 85 17.12 17.56 15.78
N MET A 86 15.87 17.07 15.80
CA MET A 86 14.74 17.81 16.39
C MET A 86 14.78 17.74 17.92
N ASP A 87 14.52 18.88 18.57
CA ASP A 87 14.47 19.02 20.02
C ASP A 87 13.34 18.20 20.65
N SER A 88 13.51 17.83 21.93
CA SER A 88 12.57 16.95 22.65
C SER A 88 11.18 17.54 22.76
N ASP A 89 11.07 18.84 23.00
CA ASP A 89 9.79 19.48 23.28
C ASP A 89 8.96 19.59 21.99
N ARG A 90 9.59 19.89 20.85
CA ARG A 90 8.96 19.83 19.52
C ARG A 90 8.57 18.41 19.11
N LYS A 91 9.40 17.41 19.40
CA LYS A 91 9.03 15.99 19.22
C LYS A 91 7.82 15.62 20.08
N ALA A 92 7.76 16.08 21.32
CA ALA A 92 6.63 15.85 22.22
C ALA A 92 5.35 16.50 21.68
N TYR A 93 5.43 17.73 21.19
CA TYR A 93 4.30 18.41 20.54
C TYR A 93 3.79 17.61 19.33
N TYR A 94 4.66 17.18 18.42
CA TYR A 94 4.22 16.40 17.26
C TYR A 94 3.71 15.01 17.63
N LYS A 95 4.33 14.34 18.61
CA LYS A 95 3.83 13.06 19.13
C LYS A 95 2.43 13.22 19.72
N PHE A 96 2.19 14.28 20.49
CA PHE A 96 0.86 14.59 20.99
C PHE A 96 -0.14 14.80 19.85
N ASN A 97 0.17 15.66 18.87
CA ASN A 97 -0.72 15.93 17.73
C ASN A 97 -1.01 14.68 16.88
N SER A 98 -0.05 13.76 16.77
CA SER A 98 -0.28 12.49 16.08
C SER A 98 -1.32 11.60 16.76
N ALA A 99 -1.64 11.83 18.04
CA ALA A 99 -2.76 11.15 18.70
C ALA A 99 -4.14 11.73 18.32
N LEU A 100 -4.17 12.93 17.74
CA LEU A 100 -5.40 13.66 17.40
C LEU A 100 -5.73 13.59 15.90
N MET A 101 -4.72 13.66 15.03
CA MET A 101 -4.91 13.79 13.58
C MET A 101 -3.81 13.04 12.82
N GLU A 102 -4.22 12.30 11.80
CA GLU A 102 -3.31 11.74 10.80
C GLU A 102 -2.81 12.82 9.84
N PRO A 103 -1.56 12.73 9.35
CA PRO A 103 -1.08 13.63 8.32
C PRO A 103 -1.93 13.53 7.04
N TRP A 104 -2.27 14.70 6.48
CA TRP A 104 -2.80 14.82 5.13
C TRP A 104 -1.60 14.85 4.18
N ASP A 105 -1.19 13.67 3.73
CA ASP A 105 0.08 13.46 3.03
C ASP A 105 -0.04 13.66 1.51
N GLY A 106 1.11 13.82 0.86
CA GLY A 106 1.23 14.06 -0.58
C GLY A 106 1.97 15.37 -0.89
N PRO A 107 2.36 15.60 -2.16
CA PRO A 107 2.99 16.84 -2.56
C PRO A 107 2.08 18.02 -2.26
N ALA A 108 2.53 19.00 -1.48
CA ALA A 108 1.70 20.13 -1.15
C ALA A 108 2.52 21.41 -0.91
N LEU A 109 2.12 22.47 -1.61
CA LEU A 109 2.35 23.85 -1.18
C LEU A 109 1.00 24.43 -0.79
N VAL A 110 0.85 24.75 0.49
CA VAL A 110 -0.36 25.39 1.03
C VAL A 110 -0.01 26.80 1.46
N ALA A 111 -0.53 27.80 0.75
CA ALA A 111 -0.49 29.19 1.20
C ALA A 111 -1.85 29.58 1.76
N PHE A 112 -1.87 30.27 2.90
CA PHE A 112 -3.06 30.43 3.72
C PHE A 112 -3.14 31.83 4.33
N THR A 113 -4.36 32.27 4.65
CA THR A 113 -4.62 33.53 5.36
C THR A 113 -5.98 33.52 6.05
N ASP A 114 -6.05 34.12 7.23
CA ASP A 114 -7.27 34.44 7.98
C ASP A 114 -7.45 35.96 8.16
N GLY A 115 -6.60 36.76 7.49
CA GLY A 115 -6.53 38.22 7.66
C GLY A 115 -5.69 38.68 8.86
N LEU A 116 -5.37 37.81 9.81
CA LEU A 116 -4.43 38.08 10.92
C LEU A 116 -3.03 37.60 10.58
N TYR A 117 -2.94 36.44 9.95
CA TYR A 117 -1.73 35.84 9.43
C TYR A 117 -1.81 35.67 7.92
N PHE A 118 -0.67 35.82 7.26
CA PHE A 118 -0.45 35.25 5.93
C PHE A 118 0.73 34.29 6.04
N GLY A 119 0.59 33.09 5.50
CA GLY A 119 1.66 32.11 5.56
C GLY A 119 1.66 31.11 4.41
N ALA A 120 2.73 30.32 4.37
CA ALA A 120 2.82 29.17 3.49
C ALA A 120 3.60 28.04 4.17
N THR A 121 3.17 26.81 3.93
CA THR A 121 3.86 25.59 4.37
C THR A 121 4.01 24.62 3.20
N LEU A 122 5.05 23.79 3.28
CA LEU A 122 5.22 22.65 2.40
C LEU A 122 4.80 21.36 3.11
N ASP A 123 4.56 20.33 2.32
CA ASP A 123 4.53 18.95 2.80
C ASP A 123 5.87 18.56 3.46
N ARG A 124 5.85 17.44 4.18
CA ARG A 124 7.03 16.95 4.94
C ARG A 124 8.24 16.62 4.07
N ASN A 125 8.03 16.34 2.79
CA ASN A 125 9.08 16.01 1.82
C ASN A 125 9.50 17.23 0.97
N GLY A 126 8.71 18.32 1.01
CA GLY A 126 8.94 19.52 0.23
C GLY A 126 8.90 19.28 -1.27
N LEU A 127 7.90 18.54 -1.73
CA LEU A 127 7.78 18.07 -3.12
C LEU A 127 7.32 19.17 -4.09
N ARG A 128 6.93 20.34 -3.57
CA ARG A 128 6.51 21.51 -4.34
C ARG A 128 7.44 22.70 -4.09
N PRO A 129 7.82 23.46 -5.15
CA PRO A 129 8.69 24.60 -4.98
C PRO A 129 7.91 25.81 -4.45
N CYS A 130 8.53 26.56 -3.54
CA CYS A 130 8.07 27.89 -3.13
C CYS A 130 9.28 28.80 -2.91
N ARG A 131 9.30 29.94 -3.59
CA ARG A 131 10.35 30.96 -3.55
C ARG A 131 9.73 32.29 -3.20
N TYR A 132 10.47 33.13 -2.48
CA TYR A 132 10.00 34.45 -2.12
C TYR A 132 11.08 35.53 -2.19
N TYR A 133 10.64 36.76 -2.45
CA TYR A 133 11.43 37.97 -2.39
C TYR A 133 10.93 38.86 -1.26
N VAL A 134 11.85 39.44 -0.50
CA VAL A 134 11.58 40.56 0.42
C VAL A 134 12.18 41.80 -0.20
N THR A 135 11.41 42.87 -0.26
CA THR A 135 11.79 44.12 -0.95
C THR A 135 11.98 45.28 0.04
N LYS A 136 12.66 46.34 -0.40
CA LYS A 136 12.97 47.53 0.42
C LYS A 136 11.74 48.33 0.82
N ASP A 137 10.65 48.22 0.05
CA ASP A 137 9.35 48.82 0.34
C ASP A 137 8.43 47.86 1.12
N ASN A 138 9.02 46.91 1.85
CA ASN A 138 8.34 45.98 2.76
C ASN A 138 7.28 45.08 2.11
N ARG A 139 7.41 44.79 0.81
CA ARG A 139 6.59 43.77 0.15
C ARG A 139 7.26 42.42 0.19
N VAL A 140 6.45 41.39 0.39
CA VAL A 140 6.82 39.99 0.19
C VAL A 140 6.12 39.49 -1.06
N ILE A 141 6.89 38.92 -1.99
CA ILE A 141 6.36 38.35 -3.23
C ILE A 141 6.77 36.88 -3.25
N GLY A 142 5.78 35.99 -3.11
CA GLY A 142 5.95 34.54 -3.15
C GLY A 142 5.40 33.91 -4.42
N GLY A 143 6.04 32.85 -4.90
CA GLY A 143 5.57 32.09 -6.05
C GLY A 143 6.22 30.72 -6.13
N SER A 144 5.63 29.83 -6.93
CA SER A 144 6.21 28.51 -7.20
C SER A 144 7.53 28.61 -7.97
N GLU A 145 7.72 29.69 -8.73
CA GLU A 145 8.92 29.99 -9.50
C GLU A 145 9.45 31.39 -9.20
N VAL A 146 10.72 31.61 -9.55
CA VAL A 146 11.35 32.93 -9.54
C VAL A 146 11.03 33.67 -10.84
N GLY A 147 10.88 35.00 -10.78
CA GLY A 147 10.64 35.82 -11.98
C GLY A 147 9.19 35.90 -12.46
N VAL A 148 8.22 35.43 -11.65
CA VAL A 148 6.78 35.57 -11.93
C VAL A 148 6.28 37.02 -11.91
N MET A 149 7.03 37.92 -11.26
CA MET A 149 6.78 39.35 -11.21
C MET A 149 8.10 40.08 -11.43
N ASP A 150 8.07 41.14 -12.25
CA ASP A 150 9.24 41.97 -12.48
C ASP A 150 9.52 42.85 -11.26
N VAL A 151 10.66 42.60 -10.62
CA VAL A 151 11.13 43.32 -9.42
C VAL A 151 12.57 43.77 -9.67
N PRO A 152 12.84 45.08 -9.73
CA PRO A 152 14.19 45.59 -9.92
C PRO A 152 15.14 45.03 -8.86
N SER A 153 16.30 44.50 -9.27
CA SER A 153 17.26 43.89 -8.34
C SER A 153 17.73 44.86 -7.24
N SER A 154 17.72 46.17 -7.51
CA SER A 154 18.04 47.22 -6.54
C SER A 154 17.02 47.35 -5.39
N GLN A 155 15.81 46.82 -5.58
CA GLN A 155 14.72 46.80 -4.58
C GLN A 155 14.71 45.53 -3.72
N VAL A 156 15.46 44.49 -4.09
CA VAL A 156 15.44 43.21 -3.35
C VAL A 156 16.37 43.28 -2.13
N VAL A 157 15.82 43.01 -0.96
CA VAL A 157 16.55 42.88 0.32
C VAL A 157 16.98 41.44 0.54
N ALA A 158 16.07 40.49 0.32
CA ALA A 158 16.34 39.06 0.50
C ALA A 158 15.62 38.20 -0.53
N LYS A 159 16.22 37.05 -0.85
CA LYS A 159 15.61 35.98 -1.65
C LYS A 159 15.66 34.70 -0.82
N GLY A 160 14.52 34.04 -0.69
CA GLY A 160 14.40 32.82 0.10
C GLY A 160 13.66 31.72 -0.64
N ARG A 161 13.67 30.54 -0.04
CA ARG A 161 12.84 29.40 -0.42
C ARG A 161 12.21 28.80 0.82
N LEU A 162 11.06 28.18 0.66
CA LEU A 162 10.48 27.34 1.68
C LEU A 162 11.19 25.98 1.69
N GLU A 163 11.41 25.43 2.88
CA GLU A 163 12.10 24.16 3.08
C GLU A 163 11.12 23.13 3.67
N PRO A 164 11.33 21.82 3.45
CA PRO A 164 10.46 20.79 4.01
C PRO A 164 10.25 20.99 5.51
N GLY A 165 8.99 20.98 5.94
CA GLY A 165 8.62 21.14 7.35
C GLY A 165 8.73 22.56 7.94
N LYS A 166 9.28 23.54 7.21
CA LYS A 166 9.33 24.94 7.67
C LYS A 166 8.12 25.73 7.17
N MET A 167 7.70 26.68 8.00
CA MET A 167 6.61 27.60 7.69
C MET A 167 7.16 29.00 7.42
N PHE A 168 6.65 29.61 6.34
CA PHE A 168 6.77 31.05 6.11
C PHE A 168 5.56 31.73 6.74
N LEU A 169 5.77 32.75 7.59
CA LEU A 169 4.69 33.38 8.33
C LEU A 169 4.89 34.91 8.45
N ILE A 170 3.83 35.64 8.18
CA ILE A 170 3.68 37.08 8.42
C ILE A 170 2.57 37.26 9.44
N ASP A 171 2.85 37.99 10.51
CA ASP A 171 1.88 38.41 11.52
C ASP A 171 1.55 39.89 11.26
N PHE A 172 0.32 40.14 10.80
CA PHE A 172 -0.11 41.50 10.45
C PHE A 172 -0.31 42.37 11.68
N ALA A 173 -0.65 41.79 12.83
CA ALA A 173 -0.79 42.53 14.08
C ALA A 173 0.57 43.03 14.59
N LYS A 174 1.63 42.23 14.43
CA LYS A 174 3.02 42.63 14.75
C LYS A 174 3.71 43.40 13.62
N GLY A 175 3.13 43.41 12.42
CA GLY A 175 3.68 44.10 11.25
C GLY A 175 5.02 43.54 10.77
N ARG A 176 5.31 42.25 11.01
CA ARG A 176 6.59 41.63 10.65
C ARG A 176 6.47 40.15 10.28
N MET A 177 7.49 39.66 9.60
CA MET A 177 7.69 38.22 9.41
C MET A 177 8.09 37.57 10.75
N ILE A 178 7.52 36.40 11.01
CA ILE A 178 7.83 35.55 12.16
C ILE A 178 8.66 34.37 11.67
N SER A 179 9.75 34.06 12.36
CA SER A 179 10.55 32.88 12.02
C SER A 179 9.84 31.59 12.43
N ASP A 180 10.08 30.51 11.68
CA ASP A 180 9.55 29.17 11.97
C ASP A 180 9.78 28.74 13.43
N GLY A 181 11.03 28.90 13.90
CA GLY A 181 11.43 28.55 15.26
C GLY A 181 10.74 29.41 16.33
N GLU A 182 10.59 30.72 16.09
CA GLU A 182 9.89 31.61 17.02
C GLU A 182 8.42 31.20 17.21
N TYR A 183 7.70 30.94 16.11
CA TYR A 183 6.29 30.56 16.18
C TYR A 183 6.10 29.19 16.85
N LYS A 184 6.90 28.19 16.45
CA LYS A 184 6.81 26.84 16.99
C LYS A 184 7.23 26.76 18.46
N ALA A 185 8.21 27.53 18.90
CA ALA A 185 8.56 27.62 20.32
C ALA A 185 7.36 28.08 21.18
N GLY A 186 6.55 29.01 20.66
CA GLY A 186 5.30 29.43 21.31
C GLY A 186 4.26 28.30 21.39
N LEU A 187 4.10 27.50 20.34
CA LEU A 187 3.18 26.35 20.32
C LEU A 187 3.59 25.27 21.31
N VAL A 188 4.87 24.89 21.29
CA VAL A 188 5.44 23.84 22.14
C VAL A 188 5.33 24.21 23.62
N ALA A 189 5.40 25.51 23.95
CA ALA A 189 5.27 26.00 25.33
C ALA A 189 3.80 26.13 25.82
N LYS A 190 2.78 25.91 24.97
CA LYS A 190 1.37 26.08 25.37
C LYS A 190 0.94 25.09 26.45
N GLN A 191 1.42 23.85 26.38
CA GLN A 191 1.05 22.76 27.27
C GLN A 191 2.28 21.92 27.62
N PRO A 192 2.28 21.20 28.76
CA PRO A 192 3.38 20.33 29.13
C PRO A 192 3.31 18.98 28.38
N TYR A 193 3.42 19.00 27.05
CA TYR A 193 3.22 17.84 26.18
C TYR A 193 4.12 16.65 26.56
N GLN A 194 5.39 16.90 26.88
CA GLN A 194 6.33 15.85 27.30
C GLN A 194 5.85 15.14 28.57
N LYS A 195 5.39 15.91 29.57
CA LYS A 195 4.83 15.36 30.81
C LYS A 195 3.61 14.49 30.52
N TRP A 196 2.70 14.95 29.66
CA TRP A 196 1.52 14.17 29.29
C TRP A 196 1.90 12.86 28.60
N ILE A 197 2.91 12.89 27.74
CA ILE A 197 3.42 11.69 27.07
C ILE A 197 4.00 10.70 28.08
N ASP A 198 4.86 11.16 28.98
CA ASP A 198 5.54 10.29 29.95
C ASP A 198 4.56 9.68 30.96
N GLU A 199 3.51 10.40 31.34
CA GLU A 199 2.52 9.94 32.33
C GLU A 199 1.43 9.03 31.76
N LYS A 200 1.06 9.20 30.48
CA LYS A 200 -0.18 8.61 29.93
C LYS A 200 0.04 7.66 28.75
N VAL A 201 1.12 7.80 27.98
CA VAL A 201 1.35 6.90 26.83
C VAL A 201 1.62 5.49 27.30
N ILE A 202 0.95 4.53 26.68
CA ILE A 202 1.12 3.12 26.99
C ILE A 202 1.93 2.48 25.87
N THR A 203 3.07 1.88 26.23
CA THR A 203 3.91 1.15 25.28
C THR A 203 3.65 -0.34 25.37
N MET A 204 3.92 -1.07 24.28
CA MET A 204 3.84 -2.54 24.29
C MET A 204 4.75 -3.15 25.36
N LYS A 205 5.95 -2.58 25.56
CA LYS A 205 6.87 -3.00 26.62
C LYS A 205 6.23 -2.92 28.01
N MET A 206 5.58 -1.81 28.34
CA MET A 206 4.88 -1.64 29.63
C MET A 206 3.78 -2.69 29.81
N LEU A 207 3.01 -2.98 28.76
CA LEU A 207 2.00 -4.03 28.79
C LEU A 207 2.64 -5.39 29.05
N LEU A 208 3.67 -5.78 28.30
CA LEU A 208 4.35 -7.08 28.44
C LEU A 208 5.03 -7.26 29.80
N ASP A 209 5.65 -6.22 30.34
CA ASP A 209 6.32 -6.25 31.65
C ASP A 209 5.32 -6.42 32.79
N ALA A 210 4.16 -5.75 32.70
CA ALA A 210 3.07 -5.89 33.67
C ALA A 210 2.36 -7.24 33.55
N SER A 211 2.21 -7.74 32.32
CA SER A 211 1.36 -8.89 32.02
C SER A 211 2.03 -10.25 32.08
N LYS A 212 3.31 -10.31 31.71
CA LYS A 212 4.06 -11.55 31.48
C LYS A 212 3.23 -12.60 30.73
N PRO A 213 2.60 -12.21 29.60
CA PRO A 213 1.61 -13.04 28.95
C PRO A 213 2.32 -14.26 28.35
N GLN A 214 1.66 -15.41 28.46
CA GLN A 214 2.12 -16.62 27.79
C GLN A 214 1.40 -16.72 26.45
N PRO A 215 2.11 -17.02 25.36
CA PRO A 215 1.44 -17.26 24.09
C PRO A 215 0.50 -18.47 24.21
N PRO A 216 -0.55 -18.55 23.38
CA PRO A 216 -1.45 -19.70 23.37
C PRO A 216 -0.68 -21.00 23.14
N VAL A 217 -1.13 -22.09 23.76
CA VAL A 217 -0.52 -23.42 23.55
C VAL A 217 -0.78 -23.85 22.11
N ALA A 218 0.29 -24.10 21.36
CA ALA A 218 0.19 -24.57 19.97
C ALA A 218 -0.40 -25.99 19.92
N ASP A 219 -1.47 -26.17 19.14
CA ASP A 219 -2.00 -27.49 18.82
C ASP A 219 -1.23 -28.13 17.66
N LYS A 220 -0.02 -28.60 17.99
CA LYS A 220 0.92 -29.17 17.00
C LYS A 220 0.33 -30.34 16.19
N ALA A 221 -0.70 -31.01 16.71
CA ALA A 221 -1.35 -32.11 16.02
C ALA A 221 -2.14 -31.65 14.78
N ASN A 222 -2.60 -30.39 14.76
CA ASN A 222 -3.41 -29.83 13.69
C ASN A 222 -2.68 -28.81 12.79
N ASP A 223 -1.42 -28.46 13.10
CA ASP A 223 -0.65 -27.43 12.36
C ASP A 223 -0.70 -27.62 10.84
N THR A 224 -0.43 -28.82 10.34
CA THR A 224 -0.44 -29.07 8.88
C THR A 224 -1.84 -28.91 8.28
N ARG A 225 -2.89 -29.32 9.00
CA ARG A 225 -4.28 -29.17 8.55
C ARG A 225 -4.66 -27.70 8.49
N LEU A 226 -4.30 -26.93 9.51
CA LEU A 226 -4.54 -25.50 9.58
C LEU A 226 -3.74 -24.75 8.50
N LEU A 227 -2.46 -25.04 8.32
CA LEU A 227 -1.64 -24.44 7.26
C LEU A 227 -2.30 -24.64 5.89
N ARG A 228 -2.81 -25.84 5.59
CA ARG A 228 -3.57 -26.09 4.35
C ARG A 228 -4.90 -25.33 4.32
N ALA A 229 -5.69 -25.37 5.40
CA ALA A 229 -6.98 -24.67 5.46
C ALA A 229 -6.85 -23.15 5.28
N PHE A 230 -5.70 -22.56 5.63
CA PHE A 230 -5.38 -21.14 5.41
C PHE A 230 -4.63 -20.87 4.09
N GLY A 231 -4.33 -21.89 3.28
CA GLY A 231 -3.71 -21.73 1.96
C GLY A 231 -2.18 -21.54 1.98
N TYR A 232 -1.48 -22.02 3.00
CA TYR A 232 -0.02 -22.08 2.98
C TYR A 232 0.46 -23.18 2.04
N THR A 233 1.38 -22.81 1.16
CA THR A 233 2.00 -23.71 0.19
C THR A 233 3.50 -23.85 0.46
N THR A 234 4.12 -24.85 -0.15
CA THR A 234 5.58 -24.99 -0.11
C THR A 234 6.28 -23.76 -0.69
N GLU A 235 5.74 -23.15 -1.75
CA GLU A 235 6.31 -21.93 -2.34
C GLU A 235 6.19 -20.73 -1.40
N THR A 236 5.06 -20.58 -0.70
CA THR A 236 4.89 -19.53 0.30
C THR A 236 5.94 -19.64 1.40
N LEU A 237 6.18 -20.85 1.91
CA LEU A 237 7.19 -21.08 2.95
C LEU A 237 8.61 -20.81 2.44
N ASP A 238 8.99 -21.39 1.32
CA ASP A 238 10.37 -21.39 0.83
C ASP A 238 10.78 -20.09 0.15
N LEU A 239 9.88 -19.47 -0.62
CA LEU A 239 10.19 -18.28 -1.42
C LEU A 239 9.88 -16.98 -0.68
N LEU A 240 8.92 -16.97 0.25
CA LEU A 240 8.45 -15.76 0.92
C LEU A 240 8.85 -15.72 2.40
N LEU A 241 8.39 -16.68 3.20
CA LEU A 241 8.61 -16.64 4.66
C LEU A 241 10.08 -16.91 5.03
N LEU A 242 10.75 -17.84 4.34
CA LEU A 242 12.13 -18.21 4.66
C LEU A 242 13.12 -17.03 4.51
N PRO A 243 13.14 -16.24 3.40
CA PRO A 243 13.96 -15.03 3.32
C PRO A 243 13.63 -14.00 4.41
N MET A 244 12.35 -13.80 4.73
CA MET A 244 11.91 -12.86 5.76
C MET A 244 12.43 -13.26 7.14
N ALA A 245 12.37 -14.54 7.48
CA ALA A 245 12.88 -15.06 8.75
C ALA A 245 14.41 -15.10 8.79
N ARG A 246 15.09 -15.45 7.69
CA ARG A 246 16.55 -15.59 7.66
C ARG A 246 17.24 -14.22 7.63
N ASP A 247 16.86 -13.38 6.67
CA ASP A 247 17.59 -12.19 6.23
C ASP A 247 16.89 -10.88 6.67
N ALA A 248 15.70 -10.96 7.27
CA ALA A 248 14.88 -9.80 7.62
C ALA A 248 14.60 -8.87 6.42
N MET A 249 14.38 -9.48 5.25
CA MET A 249 14.06 -8.86 3.95
C MET A 249 13.03 -9.72 3.21
N GLU A 250 12.21 -9.09 2.35
CA GLU A 250 11.29 -9.83 1.48
C GLU A 250 12.03 -10.69 0.44
N GLY A 251 11.36 -11.74 -0.06
CA GLY A 251 11.86 -12.54 -1.17
C GLY A 251 11.95 -11.73 -2.46
N LEU A 252 13.02 -11.94 -3.23
CA LEU A 252 13.19 -11.33 -4.56
C LEU A 252 12.89 -12.35 -5.66
N GLY A 253 12.23 -11.88 -6.72
CA GLY A 253 11.90 -12.67 -7.91
C GLY A 253 12.34 -11.99 -9.20
N SER A 254 12.08 -12.64 -10.34
CA SER A 254 12.35 -12.10 -11.67
C SER A 254 11.29 -12.59 -12.67
N MET A 255 11.35 -12.09 -13.91
CA MET A 255 10.31 -12.27 -14.94
C MET A 255 8.96 -11.61 -14.58
N GLY A 256 7.99 -11.68 -15.50
CA GLY A 256 6.65 -11.16 -15.28
C GLY A 256 5.76 -12.17 -14.57
N ASN A 257 4.71 -11.70 -13.91
CA ASN A 257 3.62 -12.56 -13.46
C ASN A 257 2.83 -13.04 -14.67
N ASP A 258 2.85 -14.34 -14.91
CA ASP A 258 2.22 -14.98 -16.05
C ASP A 258 1.16 -16.02 -15.66
N VAL A 259 0.73 -16.02 -14.39
CA VAL A 259 -0.43 -16.79 -13.91
C VAL A 259 -1.75 -16.04 -14.18
N PRO A 260 -2.92 -16.71 -14.09
CA PRO A 260 -4.21 -16.05 -14.24
C PRO A 260 -4.46 -14.92 -13.23
N LEU A 261 -5.32 -13.98 -13.62
CA LEU A 261 -5.97 -13.12 -12.62
C LEU A 261 -6.74 -13.99 -11.63
N ALA A 262 -6.86 -13.54 -10.38
CA ALA A 262 -7.49 -14.34 -9.32
C ALA A 262 -8.90 -14.81 -9.67
N CYS A 263 -9.68 -13.98 -10.35
CA CYS A 263 -11.04 -14.31 -10.82
C CYS A 263 -11.10 -15.26 -12.04
N LEU A 264 -9.97 -15.53 -12.69
CA LEU A 264 -9.84 -16.49 -13.80
C LEU A 264 -9.16 -17.79 -13.38
N SER A 265 -8.54 -17.82 -12.19
CA SER A 265 -7.89 -18.99 -11.63
C SER A 265 -8.91 -20.12 -11.42
N ALA A 266 -8.53 -21.34 -11.79
CA ALA A 266 -9.31 -22.53 -11.46
C ALA A 266 -9.14 -22.97 -10.00
N ARG A 267 -8.14 -22.42 -9.29
CA ARG A 267 -7.86 -22.64 -7.88
C ARG A 267 -8.53 -21.57 -7.02
N SER A 268 -8.92 -21.96 -5.80
CA SER A 268 -9.34 -21.00 -4.77
C SER A 268 -8.17 -20.05 -4.47
N ARG A 269 -8.41 -18.75 -4.61
CA ARG A 269 -7.45 -17.68 -4.32
C ARG A 269 -7.82 -17.00 -3.02
N THR A 270 -6.82 -16.45 -2.33
CA THR A 270 -7.08 -15.64 -1.14
C THR A 270 -7.76 -14.34 -1.53
N MET A 271 -8.50 -13.72 -0.61
CA MET A 271 -9.13 -12.43 -0.94
C MET A 271 -8.10 -11.34 -1.25
N PHE A 272 -6.86 -11.49 -0.74
CA PHE A 272 -5.76 -10.57 -1.04
C PHE A 272 -5.38 -10.55 -2.53
N ASP A 273 -5.47 -11.68 -3.24
CA ASP A 273 -5.04 -11.81 -4.65
C ASP A 273 -5.88 -10.98 -5.64
N TYR A 274 -7.12 -10.67 -5.26
CA TYR A 274 -8.07 -9.88 -6.04
C TYR A 274 -7.73 -8.38 -6.07
N PHE A 275 -6.81 -7.93 -5.22
CA PHE A 275 -6.43 -6.53 -5.13
C PHE A 275 -5.09 -6.28 -5.80
N LYS A 276 -4.99 -5.11 -6.44
CA LYS A 276 -3.75 -4.60 -7.01
C LYS A 276 -3.41 -3.29 -6.30
N GLN A 277 -2.16 -3.16 -5.87
CA GLN A 277 -1.65 -1.95 -5.26
C GLN A 277 -1.72 -0.81 -6.28
N LEU A 278 -2.37 0.30 -5.90
CA LEU A 278 -2.25 1.53 -6.66
C LEU A 278 -0.84 2.09 -6.46
N PHE A 279 -0.37 2.83 -7.45
CA PHE A 279 0.91 3.52 -7.41
C PHE A 279 0.77 4.89 -8.04
N ALA A 280 1.62 5.81 -7.61
CA ALA A 280 1.65 7.17 -8.12
C ALA A 280 2.31 7.19 -9.51
N GLN A 281 1.69 7.90 -10.45
CA GLN A 281 2.25 8.12 -11.78
C GLN A 281 1.92 9.53 -12.26
N VAL A 282 2.96 10.31 -12.55
CA VAL A 282 2.88 11.70 -13.06
C VAL A 282 2.30 12.71 -12.05
N THR A 283 1.11 12.46 -11.49
CA THR A 283 0.37 13.34 -10.58
C THR A 283 1.16 13.67 -9.32
N ASN A 284 1.77 12.65 -8.72
CA ASN A 284 2.63 12.73 -7.56
C ASN A 284 3.81 11.76 -7.72
N PRO A 285 4.97 12.02 -7.07
CA PRO A 285 6.10 11.12 -7.10
C PRO A 285 6.00 10.04 -6.00
N PRO A 286 6.53 8.83 -6.24
CA PRO A 286 6.84 7.89 -5.16
C PRO A 286 8.02 8.41 -4.30
N ILE A 287 8.21 7.81 -3.13
CA ILE A 287 9.28 8.12 -2.16
C ILE A 287 10.37 7.03 -2.22
N ASP A 288 11.61 7.33 -1.83
CA ASP A 288 12.64 6.29 -1.64
C ASP A 288 12.60 5.74 -0.18
N PRO A 289 12.06 4.54 0.06
CA PRO A 289 11.88 4.01 1.42
C PRO A 289 13.20 3.68 2.13
N ILE A 290 14.33 3.69 1.41
CA ILE A 290 15.66 3.38 1.94
C ILE A 290 16.41 4.69 2.22
N ARG A 291 16.54 5.55 1.21
CA ARG A 291 17.31 6.80 1.30
C ARG A 291 16.57 7.88 2.06
N GLU A 292 15.24 7.91 1.98
CA GLU A 292 14.38 8.91 2.61
C GLU A 292 13.64 8.33 3.83
N HIS A 293 14.11 7.21 4.39
CA HIS A 293 13.47 6.52 5.53
C HIS A 293 13.17 7.42 6.74
N ILE A 294 13.89 8.54 6.90
CA ILE A 294 13.68 9.51 7.98
C ILE A 294 12.27 10.14 7.95
N VAL A 295 11.65 10.23 6.78
CA VAL A 295 10.30 10.79 6.63
C VAL A 295 9.21 9.73 6.78
N MET A 296 9.57 8.45 6.85
CA MET A 296 8.61 7.36 6.87
C MET A 296 8.42 6.75 8.27
N SER A 297 7.22 6.27 8.60
CA SER A 297 7.00 5.61 9.89
C SER A 297 5.86 4.60 9.88
N LEU A 298 6.05 3.50 10.63
CA LEU A 298 5.02 2.51 10.95
C LEU A 298 4.40 2.74 12.34
N THR A 299 4.88 3.73 13.08
CA THR A 299 4.41 3.98 14.45
C THR A 299 3.07 4.68 14.44
N CYS A 300 2.09 4.21 15.21
CA CYS A 300 0.83 4.93 15.39
C CYS A 300 0.19 4.68 16.76
N PHE A 301 -0.68 5.60 17.17
CA PHE A 301 -1.57 5.39 18.31
C PHE A 301 -2.73 4.48 17.92
N VAL A 302 -3.07 3.56 18.83
CA VAL A 302 -4.12 2.57 18.69
C VAL A 302 -5.06 2.63 19.90
N GLY A 303 -6.35 2.49 19.64
CA GLY A 303 -7.40 2.59 20.65
C GLY A 303 -8.20 3.89 20.55
N PRO A 304 -9.05 4.17 21.55
CA PRO A 304 -10.06 5.21 21.47
C PRO A 304 -9.47 6.61 21.28
N GLU A 305 -9.92 7.32 20.26
CA GLU A 305 -9.63 8.73 20.01
C GLU A 305 -10.54 9.62 20.85
N ARG A 306 -10.04 10.82 21.17
CA ARG A 306 -10.81 11.86 21.84
C ARG A 306 -11.08 13.02 20.88
N ASN A 307 -11.83 13.99 21.38
CA ASN A 307 -12.27 15.15 20.61
C ASN A 307 -11.09 15.98 20.08
N VAL A 308 -10.90 15.97 18.75
CA VAL A 308 -9.82 16.68 18.04
C VAL A 308 -9.79 18.20 18.29
N LEU A 309 -10.93 18.80 18.66
CA LEU A 309 -11.08 20.23 18.93
C LEU A 309 -10.66 20.64 20.34
N SER A 310 -10.19 19.69 21.15
CA SER A 310 -9.79 19.91 22.53
C SER A 310 -8.38 19.36 22.79
N GLU A 311 -7.75 19.83 23.86
CA GLU A 311 -6.45 19.31 24.31
C GLU A 311 -6.54 18.85 25.76
N SER A 312 -6.10 17.61 26.01
CA SER A 312 -6.02 17.06 27.35
C SER A 312 -4.99 15.93 27.39
N PRO A 313 -4.37 15.65 28.56
CA PRO A 313 -3.43 14.52 28.71
C PRO A 313 -4.03 13.17 28.31
N ASP A 314 -5.35 13.00 28.40
CA ASP A 314 -5.98 11.72 28.09
C ASP A 314 -6.03 11.41 26.58
N HIS A 315 -5.73 12.36 25.70
CA HIS A 315 -5.62 12.10 24.25
C HIS A 315 -4.52 11.09 23.92
N VAL A 316 -3.45 11.08 24.71
CA VAL A 316 -2.31 10.16 24.53
C VAL A 316 -2.40 8.92 25.42
N SER A 317 -3.50 8.73 26.17
CA SER A 317 -3.78 7.56 27.01
C SER A 317 -4.19 6.34 26.18
N ARG A 318 -3.35 5.98 25.21
CA ARG A 318 -3.59 5.01 24.15
C ARG A 318 -2.35 4.13 23.98
N LEU A 319 -2.52 2.98 23.31
CA LEU A 319 -1.40 2.13 22.95
C LEU A 319 -0.59 2.82 21.85
N TYR A 320 0.69 3.08 22.08
CA TYR A 320 1.63 3.54 21.06
C TYR A 320 2.33 2.32 20.47
N LEU A 321 1.87 1.88 19.30
CA LEU A 321 2.47 0.75 18.58
C LEU A 321 3.60 1.24 17.70
N GLU A 322 4.74 0.54 17.75
CA GLU A 322 5.87 0.78 16.87
C GLU A 322 5.70 0.08 15.52
N HIS A 323 4.92 -1.00 15.49
CA HIS A 323 4.71 -1.84 14.33
C HIS A 323 3.27 -2.40 14.30
N PRO A 324 2.62 -2.46 13.12
CA PRO A 324 1.25 -2.98 13.02
C PRO A 324 1.19 -4.51 13.07
N VAL A 325 2.26 -5.21 12.65
CA VAL A 325 2.33 -6.67 12.79
C VAL A 325 2.86 -7.00 14.19
N ILE A 326 2.08 -7.76 14.96
CA ILE A 326 2.36 -8.07 16.37
C ILE A 326 2.48 -9.59 16.60
N SER A 327 3.29 -9.97 17.58
CA SER A 327 3.48 -11.37 17.97
C SER A 327 2.29 -11.91 18.79
N ASP A 328 2.20 -13.24 18.92
CA ASP A 328 1.18 -13.89 19.77
C ASP A 328 1.29 -13.41 21.22
N ARG A 329 2.52 -13.19 21.71
CA ARG A 329 2.77 -12.68 23.06
C ARG A 329 2.25 -11.25 23.23
N GLU A 330 2.45 -10.39 22.24
CA GLU A 330 1.96 -9.00 22.26
C GLU A 330 0.43 -8.95 22.24
N LEU A 331 -0.20 -9.78 21.40
CA LEU A 331 -1.67 -9.89 21.36
C LEU A 331 -2.26 -10.37 22.69
N GLU A 332 -1.68 -11.40 23.31
CA GLU A 332 -2.15 -11.89 24.60
C GLU A 332 -1.98 -10.85 25.73
N GLY A 333 -0.95 -10.00 25.63
CA GLY A 333 -0.78 -8.84 26.51
C GLY A 333 -1.95 -7.85 26.38
N ILE A 334 -2.39 -7.55 25.14
CA ILE A 334 -3.54 -6.68 24.87
C ILE A 334 -4.83 -7.31 25.42
N LYS A 335 -5.06 -8.61 25.17
CA LYS A 335 -6.29 -9.32 25.59
C LYS A 335 -6.44 -9.43 27.10
N THR A 336 -5.35 -9.69 27.82
CA THR A 336 -5.42 -10.10 29.24
C THR A 336 -5.46 -8.90 30.19
N PHE A 337 -4.69 -7.85 29.91
CA PHE A 337 -4.52 -6.75 30.87
C PHE A 337 -5.35 -5.52 30.54
N GLY A 338 -5.91 -5.46 29.33
CA GLY A 338 -6.52 -4.25 28.81
C GLY A 338 -5.48 -3.15 28.65
N VAL A 339 -5.83 -2.12 27.89
CA VAL A 339 -4.91 -1.00 27.65
C VAL A 339 -5.55 0.27 28.17
N GLY A 340 -4.92 0.93 29.13
CA GLY A 340 -5.42 2.19 29.70
C GLY A 340 -6.71 2.03 30.50
N GLY A 341 -6.96 0.83 31.06
CA GLY A 341 -8.19 0.51 31.77
C GLY A 341 -9.37 0.16 30.85
N TYR A 342 -9.18 0.18 29.53
CA TYR A 342 -10.20 -0.26 28.58
C TYR A 342 -10.20 -1.79 28.43
N LYS A 343 -11.40 -2.34 28.25
CA LYS A 343 -11.62 -3.77 28.02
C LYS A 343 -11.32 -4.13 26.57
N SER A 344 -10.90 -5.38 26.37
CA SER A 344 -10.82 -6.05 25.08
C SER A 344 -11.91 -7.11 24.95
N ALA A 345 -12.40 -7.35 23.73
CA ALA A 345 -13.25 -8.49 23.41
C ALA A 345 -12.75 -9.18 22.15
N SER A 346 -12.86 -10.51 22.11
CA SER A 346 -12.56 -11.32 20.93
C SER A 346 -13.88 -11.73 20.27
N LEU A 347 -14.02 -11.45 18.99
CA LEU A 347 -15.17 -11.80 18.17
C LEU A 347 -14.80 -12.96 17.24
N ASP A 348 -15.69 -13.93 17.13
CA ASP A 348 -15.49 -15.15 16.34
C ASP A 348 -15.70 -14.85 14.84
N ALA A 349 -14.59 -14.88 14.09
CA ALA A 349 -14.54 -14.69 12.64
C ALA A 349 -14.61 -16.04 11.88
N THR A 350 -15.47 -16.95 12.34
CA THR A 350 -15.74 -18.24 11.67
C THR A 350 -17.24 -18.49 11.51
N PHE A 351 -17.61 -19.38 10.59
CA PHE A 351 -18.98 -19.83 10.38
C PHE A 351 -19.10 -21.36 10.34
N PRO A 352 -20.24 -21.95 10.75
CA PRO A 352 -20.44 -23.40 10.68
C PRO A 352 -20.41 -23.93 9.24
N LEU A 353 -19.69 -25.02 9.00
CA LEU A 353 -19.64 -25.70 7.70
C LEU A 353 -21.03 -26.16 7.23
N SER A 354 -21.92 -26.49 8.18
CA SER A 354 -23.30 -26.93 7.92
C SER A 354 -24.19 -25.85 7.30
N GLU A 355 -23.84 -24.57 7.43
CA GLU A 355 -24.59 -23.45 6.81
C GLU A 355 -24.30 -23.28 5.32
N GLY A 356 -23.30 -24.02 4.79
CA GLY A 356 -22.88 -23.94 3.40
C GLY A 356 -22.36 -22.55 3.01
N PRO A 357 -22.23 -22.27 1.70
CA PRO A 357 -21.67 -21.00 1.22
C PRO A 357 -22.42 -19.75 1.69
N SER A 358 -23.73 -19.85 1.91
CA SER A 358 -24.55 -18.75 2.43
C SER A 358 -24.19 -18.32 3.86
N GLY A 359 -23.56 -19.20 4.65
CA GLY A 359 -23.14 -18.89 6.02
C GLY A 359 -22.11 -17.76 6.10
N LEU A 360 -21.32 -17.55 5.04
CA LEU A 360 -20.28 -16.51 4.99
C LEU A 360 -20.88 -15.10 5.15
N LYS A 361 -21.92 -14.77 4.38
CA LYS A 361 -22.55 -13.44 4.45
C LYS A 361 -23.21 -13.22 5.80
N SER A 362 -23.98 -14.19 6.28
CA SER A 362 -24.65 -14.12 7.58
C SER A 362 -23.68 -13.94 8.74
N ALA A 363 -22.51 -14.59 8.69
CA ALA A 363 -21.49 -14.46 9.72
C ALA A 363 -20.75 -13.11 9.65
N ILE A 364 -20.55 -12.52 8.46
CA ILE A 364 -20.05 -11.14 8.32
C ILE A 364 -21.06 -10.16 8.89
N GLU A 365 -22.35 -10.29 8.58
CA GLU A 365 -23.38 -9.43 9.16
C GLU A 365 -23.47 -9.58 10.69
N ARG A 366 -23.35 -10.82 11.19
CA ARG A 366 -23.27 -11.12 12.64
C ARG A 366 -22.10 -10.37 13.30
N ILE A 367 -20.88 -10.53 12.80
CA ILE A 367 -19.70 -9.95 13.45
C ILE A 367 -19.71 -8.41 13.42
N THR A 368 -20.26 -7.80 12.37
CA THR A 368 -20.42 -6.33 12.33
C THR A 368 -21.36 -5.83 13.43
N LYS A 369 -22.45 -6.54 13.70
CA LYS A 369 -23.38 -6.22 14.79
C LYS A 369 -22.73 -6.46 16.16
N GLU A 370 -22.09 -7.60 16.36
CA GLU A 370 -21.37 -7.92 17.60
C GLU A 370 -20.29 -6.87 17.91
N ALA A 371 -19.60 -6.37 16.88
CA ALA A 371 -18.64 -5.27 17.03
C ALA A 371 -19.29 -3.98 17.53
N SER A 372 -20.40 -3.55 16.91
CA SER A 372 -21.17 -2.37 17.36
C SER A 372 -21.67 -2.54 18.80
N ASP A 373 -22.20 -3.71 19.14
CA ASP A 373 -22.72 -4.00 20.49
C ASP A 373 -21.59 -4.01 21.53
N ALA A 374 -20.43 -4.57 21.18
CA ALA A 374 -19.25 -4.56 22.03
C ALA A 374 -18.73 -3.14 22.28
N VAL A 375 -18.67 -2.29 21.25
CA VAL A 375 -18.30 -0.87 21.40
C VAL A 375 -19.30 -0.14 22.31
N ALA A 376 -20.60 -0.37 22.12
CA ALA A 376 -21.64 0.21 22.98
C ALA A 376 -21.50 -0.24 24.45
N SER A 377 -20.96 -1.43 24.70
CA SER A 377 -20.66 -1.95 26.04
C SER A 377 -19.37 -1.41 26.67
N GLY A 378 -18.64 -0.53 25.98
CA GLY A 378 -17.41 0.09 26.47
C GLY A 378 -16.13 -0.69 26.17
N VAL A 379 -16.16 -1.64 25.22
CA VAL A 379 -14.96 -2.31 24.72
C VAL A 379 -14.21 -1.36 23.79
N ALA A 380 -12.91 -1.19 24.01
CA ALA A 380 -12.08 -0.31 23.19
C ALA A 380 -11.01 -1.05 22.38
N TYR A 381 -10.88 -2.38 22.53
CA TYR A 381 -10.00 -3.23 21.73
C TYR A 381 -10.77 -4.46 21.25
N LEU A 382 -11.05 -4.52 19.95
CA LEU A 382 -11.74 -5.65 19.34
C LEU A 382 -10.74 -6.51 18.59
N VAL A 383 -10.69 -7.79 18.95
CA VAL A 383 -9.90 -8.82 18.27
C VAL A 383 -10.85 -9.62 17.38
N LEU A 384 -10.68 -9.52 16.07
CA LEU A 384 -11.41 -10.33 15.08
C LEU A 384 -10.60 -11.60 14.86
N SER A 385 -11.07 -12.74 15.38
CA SER A 385 -10.27 -13.96 15.53
C SER A 385 -10.83 -15.14 14.75
N ASP A 386 -10.01 -15.76 13.90
CA ASP A 386 -10.34 -17.01 13.21
C ASP A 386 -9.77 -18.27 13.89
N ARG A 387 -9.25 -18.15 15.14
CA ARG A 387 -8.69 -19.28 15.91
C ARG A 387 -9.69 -20.41 16.20
N ALA A 388 -10.99 -20.13 16.13
CA ALA A 388 -12.03 -21.14 16.27
C ALA A 388 -12.16 -22.11 15.07
N THR A 389 -11.32 -21.92 14.03
CA THR A 389 -11.26 -22.80 12.85
C THR A 389 -11.03 -24.25 13.26
N SER A 390 -11.91 -25.12 12.79
CA SER A 390 -11.90 -26.55 13.13
C SER A 390 -12.53 -27.36 11.99
N MET A 391 -12.66 -28.67 12.14
CA MET A 391 -13.34 -29.52 11.14
C MET A 391 -14.78 -29.07 10.83
N GLU A 392 -15.45 -28.40 11.77
CA GLU A 392 -16.85 -27.95 11.63
C GLU A 392 -16.98 -26.44 11.42
N ARG A 393 -15.88 -25.68 11.55
CA ARG A 393 -15.89 -24.22 11.49
C ARG A 393 -14.93 -23.69 10.45
N VAL A 394 -15.48 -22.97 9.47
CA VAL A 394 -14.77 -22.41 8.33
C VAL A 394 -14.34 -20.97 8.69
N PRO A 395 -13.06 -20.60 8.48
CA PRO A 395 -12.61 -19.23 8.70
C PRO A 395 -13.27 -18.29 7.68
N LEU A 396 -13.71 -17.12 8.15
CA LEU A 396 -14.08 -16.04 7.25
C LEU A 396 -12.81 -15.40 6.67
N PRO A 397 -12.82 -14.96 5.40
CA PRO A 397 -11.67 -14.24 4.85
C PRO A 397 -11.35 -12.98 5.64
N ALA A 398 -10.10 -12.88 6.12
CA ALA A 398 -9.71 -11.89 7.12
C ALA A 398 -9.91 -10.45 6.62
N LEU A 399 -9.62 -10.22 5.33
CA LEU A 399 -9.76 -8.94 4.67
C LEU A 399 -11.23 -8.46 4.62
N LEU A 400 -12.16 -9.35 4.30
CA LEU A 400 -13.59 -9.02 4.21
C LEU A 400 -14.16 -8.70 5.59
N VAL A 401 -13.78 -9.48 6.60
CA VAL A 401 -14.19 -9.23 7.99
C VAL A 401 -13.67 -7.89 8.48
N MET A 402 -12.38 -7.61 8.26
CA MET A 402 -11.76 -6.35 8.68
C MET A 402 -12.46 -5.16 8.04
N GLY A 403 -12.62 -5.17 6.71
CA GLY A 403 -13.26 -4.09 5.99
C GLY A 403 -14.74 -3.91 6.37
N ALA A 404 -15.50 -5.00 6.49
CA ALA A 404 -16.93 -4.93 6.87
C ALA A 404 -17.11 -4.30 8.26
N VAL A 405 -16.32 -4.74 9.26
CA VAL A 405 -16.37 -4.17 10.61
C VAL A 405 -15.92 -2.71 10.59
N HIS A 406 -14.83 -2.39 9.89
CA HIS A 406 -14.33 -1.03 9.77
C HIS A 406 -15.39 -0.06 9.19
N HIS A 407 -15.98 -0.40 8.05
CA HIS A 407 -16.99 0.45 7.39
C HIS A 407 -18.30 0.50 8.16
N HIS A 408 -18.72 -0.59 8.80
CA HIS A 408 -19.89 -0.59 9.69
C HIS A 408 -19.71 0.40 10.83
N LEU A 409 -18.56 0.37 11.50
CA LEU A 409 -18.26 1.26 12.61
C LEU A 409 -18.08 2.72 12.16
N ILE A 410 -17.57 2.98 10.95
CA ILE A 410 -17.55 4.34 10.38
C ILE A 410 -18.99 4.82 10.18
N ALA A 411 -19.86 4.02 9.55
CA ALA A 411 -21.24 4.38 9.29
C ALA A 411 -22.04 4.65 10.58
N LYS A 412 -21.67 4.00 11.69
CA LYS A 412 -22.22 4.22 13.04
C LYS A 412 -21.52 5.32 13.83
N ARG A 413 -20.48 5.98 13.28
CA ARG A 413 -19.62 6.95 13.97
C ARG A 413 -18.99 6.39 15.27
N GLN A 414 -18.70 5.10 15.28
CA GLN A 414 -18.12 4.36 16.40
C GLN A 414 -16.64 3.99 16.18
N ARG A 415 -16.12 4.10 14.94
CA ARG A 415 -14.77 3.62 14.59
C ARG A 415 -13.65 4.28 15.40
N THR A 416 -13.79 5.54 15.80
CA THR A 416 -12.82 6.24 16.65
C THR A 416 -12.78 5.72 18.08
N SER A 417 -13.83 5.06 18.58
CA SER A 417 -13.93 4.60 19.96
C SER A 417 -13.20 3.27 20.22
N VAL A 418 -12.60 2.65 19.20
CA VAL A 418 -12.12 1.27 19.28
C VAL A 418 -10.88 1.02 18.42
N ALA A 419 -10.01 0.14 18.88
CA ALA A 419 -8.95 -0.48 18.08
C ALA A 419 -9.46 -1.77 17.42
N LEU A 420 -9.17 -1.94 16.13
CA LEU A 420 -9.46 -3.18 15.40
C LEU A 420 -8.17 -3.99 15.20
N ILE A 421 -8.13 -5.17 15.80
CA ILE A 421 -6.98 -6.08 15.74
C ILE A 421 -7.42 -7.35 15.02
N SER A 422 -6.68 -7.77 13.99
CA SER A 422 -6.89 -9.06 13.35
C SER A 422 -6.02 -10.12 14.01
N GLU A 423 -6.63 -11.21 14.47
CA GLU A 423 -5.96 -12.45 14.84
C GLU A 423 -6.32 -13.48 13.78
N SER A 424 -5.44 -13.68 12.80
CA SER A 424 -5.79 -14.48 11.62
C SER A 424 -4.67 -15.39 11.13
N GLY A 425 -5.07 -16.56 10.64
CA GLY A 425 -4.17 -17.48 9.96
C GLY A 425 -3.84 -17.08 8.51
N GLU A 426 -4.63 -16.21 7.88
CA GLU A 426 -4.51 -15.88 6.44
C GLU A 426 -3.35 -14.90 6.12
N PRO A 427 -3.14 -13.78 6.84
CA PRO A 427 -2.08 -12.83 6.52
C PRO A 427 -0.67 -13.40 6.71
N ARG A 428 0.17 -13.30 5.68
CA ARG A 428 1.56 -13.84 5.69
C ARG A 428 2.55 -13.11 4.78
N GLU A 429 2.06 -12.20 3.94
CA GLU A 429 2.87 -11.46 2.96
C GLU A 429 2.75 -9.97 3.20
N VAL A 430 3.76 -9.21 2.73
CA VAL A 430 3.77 -7.74 2.77
C VAL A 430 2.46 -7.16 2.23
N HIS A 431 1.97 -7.70 1.11
CA HIS A 431 0.72 -7.25 0.50
C HIS A 431 -0.49 -7.44 1.41
N HIS A 432 -0.55 -8.55 2.15
CA HIS A 432 -1.66 -8.87 3.04
C HIS A 432 -1.72 -7.85 4.18
N PHE A 433 -0.57 -7.54 4.81
CA PHE A 433 -0.51 -6.54 5.87
C PHE A 433 -0.89 -5.14 5.38
N CYS A 434 -0.45 -4.76 4.18
CA CYS A 434 -0.85 -3.49 3.57
C CYS A 434 -2.36 -3.43 3.33
N LEU A 435 -2.98 -4.51 2.83
CA LEU A 435 -4.43 -4.56 2.65
C LEU A 435 -5.17 -4.48 3.99
N MET A 436 -4.77 -5.28 4.98
CA MET A 436 -5.39 -5.25 6.31
C MET A 436 -5.38 -3.85 6.92
N CYS A 437 -4.24 -3.15 6.91
CA CYS A 437 -4.16 -1.77 7.40
C CYS A 437 -4.94 -0.79 6.50
N GLY A 438 -4.86 -0.95 5.18
CA GLY A 438 -5.59 -0.13 4.22
C GLY A 438 -7.11 -0.20 4.35
N PHE A 439 -7.63 -1.32 4.89
CA PHE A 439 -9.04 -1.54 5.21
C PHE A 439 -9.36 -1.42 6.72
N GLY A 440 -8.46 -0.85 7.51
CA GLY A 440 -8.77 -0.35 8.85
C GLY A 440 -8.21 -1.15 10.03
N ALA A 441 -7.35 -2.14 9.82
CA ALA A 441 -6.65 -2.82 10.90
C ALA A 441 -5.66 -1.87 11.61
N ASP A 442 -5.76 -1.79 12.94
CA ASP A 442 -4.78 -1.12 13.79
C ASP A 442 -3.58 -2.02 14.08
N ALA A 443 -3.82 -3.33 14.20
CA ALA A 443 -2.77 -4.34 14.30
C ALA A 443 -3.20 -5.68 13.66
N VAL A 444 -2.22 -6.48 13.26
CA VAL A 444 -2.39 -7.81 12.67
C VAL A 444 -1.48 -8.79 13.38
N ASN A 445 -2.05 -9.85 13.94
CA ASN A 445 -1.36 -11.00 14.48
C ASN A 445 -1.48 -12.17 13.49
N PRO A 446 -0.44 -12.47 12.70
CA PRO A 446 -0.43 -13.54 11.71
C PRO A 446 -0.01 -14.87 12.35
N TYR A 447 -0.81 -15.42 13.27
CA TYR A 447 -0.36 -16.53 14.13
C TYR A 447 0.08 -17.78 13.34
N MET A 448 -0.59 -18.09 12.22
CA MET A 448 -0.19 -19.24 11.38
C MET A 448 1.12 -19.01 10.63
N ALA A 449 1.54 -17.76 10.40
CA ALA A 449 2.86 -17.49 9.84
C ALA A 449 3.95 -17.90 10.83
N PHE A 450 3.75 -17.65 12.14
CA PHE A 450 4.69 -18.12 13.17
C PHE A 450 4.72 -19.65 13.29
N VAL A 451 3.57 -20.32 13.14
CA VAL A 451 3.51 -21.80 13.02
C VAL A 451 4.31 -22.29 11.81
N ALA A 452 4.19 -21.61 10.67
CA ALA A 452 4.99 -21.92 9.48
C ALA A 452 6.50 -21.70 9.71
N LEU A 453 6.89 -20.69 10.50
CA LEU A 453 8.29 -20.49 10.90
C LEU A 453 8.80 -21.61 11.80
N ASP A 454 8.03 -22.06 12.81
CA ASP A 454 8.41 -23.22 13.64
C ASP A 454 8.63 -24.44 12.74
N ARG A 455 7.75 -24.66 11.76
CA ARG A 455 7.91 -25.75 10.78
C ARG A 455 9.23 -25.67 9.99
N LEU A 456 9.63 -24.47 9.53
CA LEU A 456 10.93 -24.27 8.86
C LEU A 456 12.12 -24.61 9.78
N ILE A 457 12.00 -24.32 11.09
CA ILE A 457 13.00 -24.69 12.10
C ILE A 457 13.02 -26.22 12.27
N GLN A 458 11.87 -26.86 12.45
CA GLN A 458 11.78 -28.31 12.65
C GLN A 458 12.34 -29.09 11.45
N ASN A 459 12.08 -28.60 10.23
CA ASN A 459 12.61 -29.16 8.99
C ASN A 459 14.11 -28.91 8.76
N GLY A 460 14.76 -28.10 9.59
CA GLY A 460 16.18 -27.77 9.47
C GLY A 460 16.52 -26.78 8.35
N GLN A 461 15.53 -26.07 7.81
CA GLN A 461 15.74 -24.96 6.87
C GLN A 461 16.20 -23.68 7.60
N LEU A 462 15.84 -23.56 8.88
CA LEU A 462 16.33 -22.56 9.82
C LEU A 462 17.11 -23.24 10.96
N ASP A 463 18.07 -22.54 11.56
CA ASP A 463 18.90 -23.07 12.65
C ASP A 463 18.06 -23.31 13.91
N LYS A 464 18.02 -24.57 14.38
CA LYS A 464 17.31 -25.04 15.58
C LYS A 464 17.85 -24.45 16.89
N LYS A 465 19.05 -23.85 16.88
CA LYS A 465 19.64 -23.19 18.05
C LYS A 465 19.06 -21.80 18.30
N VAL A 466 18.34 -21.24 17.34
CA VAL A 466 17.72 -19.91 17.45
C VAL A 466 16.25 -20.08 17.81
N GLU A 467 15.83 -19.42 18.87
CA GLU A 467 14.44 -19.45 19.35
C GLU A 467 13.46 -18.89 18.30
N LEU A 468 12.25 -19.46 18.24
CA LEU A 468 11.19 -19.02 17.32
C LEU A 468 10.93 -17.51 17.41
N GLU A 469 10.91 -16.95 18.62
CA GLU A 469 10.69 -15.52 18.84
C GLU A 469 11.69 -14.65 18.06
N ALA A 470 12.97 -15.05 17.99
CA ALA A 470 13.98 -14.29 17.25
C ALA A 470 13.70 -14.30 15.73
N TYR A 471 13.20 -15.41 15.19
CA TYR A 471 12.77 -15.48 13.78
C TYR A 471 11.48 -14.71 13.54
N SER A 472 10.51 -14.76 14.46
CA SER A 472 9.29 -13.96 14.41
C SER A 472 9.60 -12.48 14.34
N GLN A 473 10.55 -11.98 15.14
CA GLN A 473 10.97 -10.58 15.11
C GLN A 473 11.67 -10.19 13.79
N LYS A 474 12.48 -11.10 13.20
CA LYS A 474 13.07 -10.87 11.87
C LYS A 474 11.99 -10.81 10.79
N TYR A 475 11.02 -11.70 10.84
CA TYR A 475 9.88 -11.72 9.93
C TYR A 475 9.04 -10.44 10.04
N ILE A 476 8.70 -10.01 11.26
CA ILE A 476 7.99 -8.75 11.53
C ILE A 476 8.78 -7.56 10.95
N LYS A 477 10.10 -7.52 11.18
CA LYS A 477 10.98 -6.48 10.62
C LYS A 477 11.01 -6.49 9.09
N ALA A 478 11.01 -7.67 8.46
CA ALA A 478 10.94 -7.80 7.00
C ALA A 478 9.61 -7.28 6.46
N ALA A 479 8.50 -7.64 7.12
CA ALA A 479 7.17 -7.17 6.79
C ALA A 479 7.11 -5.64 6.86
N GLY A 480 7.63 -5.03 7.92
CA GLY A 480 7.67 -3.58 8.07
C GLY A 480 8.43 -2.86 6.95
N LYS A 481 9.63 -3.34 6.59
CA LYS A 481 10.38 -2.78 5.46
C LYS A 481 9.60 -2.89 4.15
N GLY A 482 8.95 -4.03 3.91
CA GLY A 482 8.09 -4.23 2.76
C GLY A 482 6.88 -3.29 2.76
N MET A 483 6.26 -3.07 3.92
CA MET A 483 5.12 -2.14 4.05
C MET A 483 5.54 -0.71 3.71
N LEU A 484 6.66 -0.23 4.25
CA LEU A 484 7.21 1.09 3.89
C LEU A 484 7.47 1.20 2.39
N LYS A 485 8.00 0.14 1.77
CA LYS A 485 8.17 0.08 0.31
C LYS A 485 6.84 0.20 -0.44
N VAL A 486 5.77 -0.46 0.01
CA VAL A 486 4.44 -0.32 -0.60
C VAL A 486 3.87 1.08 -0.41
N PHE A 487 4.02 1.68 0.77
CA PHE A 487 3.51 3.04 1.04
C PHE A 487 4.19 4.07 0.12
N ALA A 488 5.50 3.90 -0.05
CA ALA A 488 6.31 4.73 -0.92
C ALA A 488 5.86 4.71 -2.39
N LYS A 489 5.24 3.62 -2.88
CA LYS A 489 4.70 3.52 -4.25
C LYS A 489 3.67 4.59 -4.56
N MET A 490 2.87 4.98 -3.56
CA MET A 490 1.88 6.05 -3.69
C MET A 490 2.40 7.40 -3.14
N GLY A 491 3.64 7.43 -2.63
CA GLY A 491 4.22 8.58 -1.95
C GLY A 491 3.65 8.81 -0.55
N VAL A 492 3.10 7.77 0.09
CA VAL A 492 2.59 7.85 1.47
C VAL A 492 3.73 7.57 2.44
N SER A 493 3.90 8.43 3.43
CA SER A 493 5.03 8.41 4.35
C SER A 493 4.71 7.63 5.64
N THR A 494 3.46 7.66 6.12
CA THR A 494 3.12 7.12 7.44
C THR A 494 2.02 6.07 7.39
N LEU A 495 2.14 5.05 8.25
CA LEU A 495 1.06 4.08 8.49
C LEU A 495 -0.23 4.78 8.92
N GLN A 496 -0.11 5.86 9.69
CA GLN A 496 -1.25 6.58 10.22
C GLN A 496 -2.16 7.11 9.09
N SER A 497 -1.57 7.70 8.05
CA SER A 497 -2.31 8.18 6.88
C SER A 497 -2.69 7.05 5.92
N TYR A 498 -1.91 5.96 5.88
CA TYR A 498 -2.19 4.80 5.02
C TYR A 498 -3.40 3.98 5.52
N LYS A 499 -3.61 3.94 6.84
CA LYS A 499 -4.67 3.18 7.48
C LYS A 499 -6.05 3.69 7.05
N GLY A 500 -6.87 2.82 6.45
CA GLY A 500 -8.19 3.20 5.93
C GLY A 500 -8.17 3.97 4.60
N ALA A 501 -7.00 4.17 3.97
CA ALA A 501 -6.86 4.95 2.73
C ALA A 501 -7.25 4.18 1.46
N GLN A 502 -7.36 2.84 1.53
CA GLN A 502 -7.80 1.99 0.41
C GLN A 502 -7.05 2.26 -0.91
N VAL A 503 -5.71 2.35 -0.87
CA VAL A 503 -4.86 2.56 -2.06
C VAL A 503 -4.70 1.30 -2.92
N PHE A 504 -5.84 0.69 -3.27
CA PHE A 504 -5.94 -0.56 -4.00
C PHE A 504 -7.07 -0.50 -5.04
N GLU A 505 -6.92 -1.27 -6.10
CA GLU A 505 -8.00 -1.58 -7.03
C GLU A 505 -8.36 -3.06 -6.92
N CYS A 506 -9.65 -3.36 -6.88
CA CYS A 506 -10.16 -4.72 -6.91
C CYS A 506 -10.47 -5.14 -8.36
N VAL A 507 -10.14 -6.39 -8.70
CA VAL A 507 -10.47 -6.99 -10.00
C VAL A 507 -11.15 -8.33 -9.77
N GLY A 508 -12.44 -8.40 -10.05
CA GLY A 508 -13.21 -9.65 -10.08
C GLY A 508 -14.09 -9.93 -8.85
N LEU A 509 -14.24 -8.99 -7.91
CA LEU A 509 -15.26 -9.11 -6.85
C LEU A 509 -16.54 -8.38 -7.24
N GLY A 510 -17.68 -8.98 -6.93
CA GLY A 510 -19.01 -8.44 -7.18
C GLY A 510 -19.30 -7.20 -6.34
N GLN A 511 -20.12 -6.29 -6.89
CA GLN A 511 -20.48 -5.03 -6.23
C GLN A 511 -21.10 -5.24 -4.84
N GLU A 512 -21.88 -6.31 -4.64
CA GLU A 512 -22.46 -6.61 -3.32
C GLU A 512 -21.40 -6.87 -2.23
N VAL A 513 -20.27 -7.49 -2.60
CA VAL A 513 -19.15 -7.75 -1.70
C VAL A 513 -18.41 -6.45 -1.42
N ILE A 514 -18.19 -5.63 -2.44
CA ILE A 514 -17.56 -4.31 -2.33
C ILE A 514 -18.37 -3.39 -1.42
N ASP A 515 -19.68 -3.29 -1.62
CA ASP A 515 -20.54 -2.36 -0.89
C ASP A 515 -20.61 -2.68 0.61
N LEU A 516 -20.65 -3.97 0.96
CA LEU A 516 -20.73 -4.41 2.35
C LEU A 516 -19.36 -4.38 3.04
N CYS A 517 -18.31 -4.86 2.38
CA CYS A 517 -17.04 -5.15 3.04
C CYS A 517 -15.93 -4.15 2.70
N LEU A 518 -15.97 -3.47 1.55
CA LEU A 518 -14.81 -2.78 0.97
C LEU A 518 -15.21 -1.43 0.36
N LYS A 519 -16.22 -0.78 0.95
CA LYS A 519 -16.91 0.39 0.42
C LYS A 519 -15.92 1.49 0.03
N GLY A 520 -16.04 2.02 -1.18
CA GLY A 520 -15.14 3.03 -1.74
C GLY A 520 -14.04 2.48 -2.64
N THR A 521 -13.88 1.16 -2.71
CA THR A 521 -12.88 0.52 -3.59
C THR A 521 -13.41 0.40 -5.02
N ALA A 522 -12.58 0.72 -6.01
CA ALA A 522 -12.91 0.49 -7.42
C ALA A 522 -12.93 -1.02 -7.74
N SER A 523 -14.02 -1.49 -8.37
CA SER A 523 -14.13 -2.84 -8.95
C SER A 523 -14.76 -2.75 -10.35
N ARG A 524 -13.96 -2.34 -11.34
CA ARG A 524 -14.44 -2.07 -12.72
C ARG A 524 -14.85 -3.34 -13.45
N ILE A 525 -14.22 -4.45 -13.10
CA ILE A 525 -14.58 -5.78 -13.57
C ILE A 525 -15.21 -6.48 -12.37
N SER A 526 -16.54 -6.37 -12.29
CA SER A 526 -17.34 -7.06 -11.28
C SER A 526 -17.28 -8.58 -11.50
N GLY A 527 -17.48 -9.36 -10.44
CA GLY A 527 -17.40 -10.81 -10.50
C GLY A 527 -18.06 -11.50 -9.30
N LEU A 528 -17.26 -12.16 -8.47
CA LEU A 528 -17.71 -13.10 -7.45
C LEU A 528 -18.76 -12.52 -6.49
N THR A 529 -19.81 -13.29 -6.25
CA THR A 529 -20.83 -13.05 -5.21
C THR A 529 -20.36 -13.56 -3.85
N PHE A 530 -21.09 -13.24 -2.78
CA PHE A 530 -20.84 -13.84 -1.46
C PHE A 530 -20.92 -15.37 -1.47
N ASN A 531 -21.81 -15.92 -2.31
CA ASN A 531 -21.99 -17.36 -2.44
C ASN A 531 -20.77 -18.02 -3.11
N ASP A 532 -20.17 -17.35 -4.10
CA ASP A 532 -18.94 -17.83 -4.74
C ASP A 532 -17.76 -17.80 -3.76
N VAL A 533 -17.60 -16.68 -3.04
CA VAL A 533 -16.58 -16.55 -1.99
C VAL A 533 -16.75 -17.59 -0.89
N GLY A 534 -17.99 -17.83 -0.44
CA GLY A 534 -18.30 -18.88 0.55
C GLY A 534 -17.97 -20.29 0.03
N THR A 535 -18.21 -20.54 -1.25
CA THR A 535 -17.87 -21.82 -1.89
C THR A 535 -16.36 -22.02 -1.93
N ASP A 536 -15.60 -20.99 -2.30
CA ASP A 536 -14.14 -21.04 -2.35
C ASP A 536 -13.52 -21.18 -0.94
N ALA A 537 -14.08 -20.51 0.06
CA ALA A 537 -13.65 -20.63 1.46
C ALA A 537 -13.86 -22.06 2.00
N ILE A 538 -15.03 -22.67 1.71
CA ILE A 538 -15.29 -24.07 2.06
C ILE A 538 -14.36 -25.02 1.30
N ARG A 539 -14.09 -24.77 0.03
CA ARG A 539 -13.15 -25.57 -0.77
C ARG A 539 -11.74 -25.52 -0.18
N GLN A 540 -11.28 -24.32 0.20
CA GLN A 540 -9.96 -24.14 0.81
C GLN A 540 -9.88 -24.81 2.19
N HIS A 541 -10.89 -24.63 3.04
CA HIS A 541 -10.99 -25.29 4.34
C HIS A 541 -10.97 -26.83 4.21
N SER A 542 -11.72 -27.36 3.24
CA SER A 542 -11.77 -28.78 2.94
C SER A 542 -10.39 -29.35 2.58
N SER A 543 -9.49 -28.55 1.97
CA SER A 543 -8.13 -29.02 1.67
C SER A 543 -7.30 -29.39 2.92
N GLY A 544 -7.62 -28.76 4.06
CA GLY A 544 -6.98 -29.03 5.35
C GLY A 544 -7.68 -30.10 6.19
N PHE A 545 -9.01 -30.14 6.16
CA PHE A 545 -9.82 -30.97 7.07
C PHE A 545 -10.51 -32.18 6.42
N PHE A 546 -10.31 -32.44 5.13
CA PHE A 546 -10.97 -33.56 4.43
C PHE A 546 -10.79 -34.91 5.15
N PRO A 547 -11.84 -35.74 5.26
CA PRO A 547 -11.70 -37.13 5.69
C PRO A 547 -11.03 -37.92 4.55
N ARG A 548 -9.69 -38.01 4.54
CA ARG A 548 -8.97 -38.97 3.69
C ARG A 548 -8.74 -40.25 4.48
N ASP A 549 -8.94 -41.39 3.83
CA ASP A 549 -8.58 -42.70 4.38
C ASP A 549 -7.14 -42.68 4.92
N LEU A 550 -6.97 -43.23 6.13
CA LEU A 550 -5.77 -43.19 6.98
C LEU A 550 -4.49 -43.77 6.34
N ASN A 551 -4.53 -44.25 5.10
CA ASN A 551 -3.43 -44.93 4.40
C ASN A 551 -2.69 -44.06 3.37
N CYS A 552 -3.00 -42.77 3.24
CA CYS A 552 -2.26 -41.87 2.36
C CYS A 552 -1.04 -41.25 3.08
N ILE A 553 0.17 -41.62 2.66
CA ILE A 553 1.50 -41.18 3.15
C ILE A 553 1.70 -39.63 3.12
N SER A 554 0.78 -38.86 2.56
CA SER A 554 0.91 -37.42 2.25
C SER A 554 0.21 -36.50 3.26
N LEU A 555 -0.08 -36.91 4.50
CA LEU A 555 -0.72 -36.00 5.48
C LEU A 555 0.21 -34.87 5.95
N GLU A 556 1.52 -35.01 5.79
CA GLU A 556 2.50 -34.04 6.28
C GLU A 556 2.88 -32.96 5.25
N LEU A 557 2.74 -33.16 3.94
CA LEU A 557 3.29 -32.26 2.92
C LEU A 557 2.36 -31.08 2.57
N LEU A 558 2.89 -29.86 2.41
CA LEU A 558 2.10 -28.77 1.85
C LEU A 558 2.02 -28.90 0.32
N GLU A 559 0.93 -28.41 -0.27
CA GLU A 559 0.79 -28.39 -1.73
C GLU A 559 1.82 -27.43 -2.36
N ASN A 560 2.19 -27.72 -3.62
CA ASN A 560 2.99 -26.82 -4.45
C ASN A 560 2.20 -26.56 -5.75
N PRO A 561 1.31 -25.55 -5.74
CA PRO A 561 0.47 -25.25 -6.88
C PRO A 561 1.24 -24.63 -8.06
N GLY A 562 2.45 -24.11 -7.85
CA GLY A 562 3.18 -23.42 -8.90
C GLY A 562 2.61 -22.04 -9.16
N GLU A 563 2.40 -21.23 -8.13
CA GLU A 563 1.93 -19.85 -8.28
C GLU A 563 3.05 -18.89 -8.71
N TYR A 564 4.29 -19.23 -8.34
CA TYR A 564 5.49 -18.46 -8.70
C TYR A 564 6.27 -19.13 -9.82
N HIS A 565 6.35 -20.46 -9.81
CA HIS A 565 7.04 -21.22 -10.84
C HIS A 565 6.15 -22.31 -11.42
N TYR A 566 6.16 -22.43 -12.75
CA TYR A 566 5.46 -23.49 -13.45
C TYR A 566 5.72 -24.89 -12.85
N ARG A 567 4.63 -25.66 -12.71
CA ARG A 567 4.65 -27.07 -12.31
C ARG A 567 3.88 -27.88 -13.34
N ALA A 568 4.42 -29.05 -13.69
CA ALA A 568 3.80 -29.95 -14.66
C ALA A 568 2.65 -30.80 -14.07
N ASN A 569 2.23 -30.53 -12.83
CA ASN A 569 1.19 -31.32 -12.18
C ASN A 569 -0.20 -30.89 -12.67
N PRO A 570 -1.20 -31.80 -12.77
CA PRO A 570 -2.51 -31.47 -13.37
C PRO A 570 -3.32 -30.42 -12.59
N ASN A 571 -3.03 -30.21 -11.31
CA ASN A 571 -3.71 -29.26 -10.44
C ASN A 571 -2.91 -27.97 -10.25
N ALA A 572 -1.85 -27.77 -11.05
CA ALA A 572 -1.00 -26.60 -10.96
C ALA A 572 -1.71 -25.37 -11.53
N GLU A 573 -1.27 -24.20 -11.10
CA GLU A 573 -1.71 -22.95 -11.69
C GLU A 573 -1.31 -22.90 -13.17
N ALA A 574 -2.18 -22.32 -14.00
CA ALA A 574 -1.85 -22.11 -15.40
C ALA A 574 -0.75 -21.05 -15.53
N HIS A 575 0.08 -21.16 -16.55
CA HIS A 575 1.07 -20.14 -16.90
C HIS A 575 1.01 -19.85 -18.40
N ILE A 576 1.22 -18.58 -18.78
CA ILE A 576 1.36 -18.18 -20.18
C ILE A 576 2.67 -18.75 -20.75
N ASN A 577 3.77 -18.75 -19.98
CA ASN A 577 5.06 -19.24 -20.44
C ASN A 577 5.25 -20.72 -20.06
N GLN A 578 4.80 -21.61 -20.94
CA GLN A 578 4.93 -23.06 -20.75
C GLN A 578 6.17 -23.63 -21.44
N PRO A 579 6.87 -24.63 -20.86
CA PRO A 579 8.07 -25.22 -21.47
C PRO A 579 7.85 -25.71 -22.91
N GLN A 580 6.70 -26.32 -23.19
CA GLN A 580 6.35 -26.83 -24.52
C GLN A 580 6.20 -25.69 -25.54
N ALA A 581 5.54 -24.59 -25.16
CA ALA A 581 5.39 -23.42 -26.00
C ALA A 581 6.75 -22.75 -26.28
N ILE A 582 7.60 -22.62 -25.24
CA ILE A 582 8.95 -22.06 -25.39
C ILE A 582 9.81 -22.92 -26.33
N ALA A 583 9.79 -24.24 -26.16
CA ALA A 583 10.54 -25.16 -27.02
C ALA A 583 10.09 -25.06 -28.49
N ALA A 584 8.77 -25.02 -28.73
CA ALA A 584 8.20 -24.84 -30.06
C ALA A 584 8.60 -23.49 -30.68
N LEU A 585 8.56 -22.39 -29.91
CA LEU A 585 8.98 -21.08 -30.41
C LEU A 585 10.47 -21.05 -30.79
N GLN A 586 11.33 -21.68 -29.96
CA GLN A 586 12.76 -21.76 -30.23
C GLN A 586 13.07 -22.57 -31.49
N ASP A 587 12.43 -23.73 -31.66
CA ASP A 587 12.60 -24.55 -32.86
C ASP A 587 12.09 -23.83 -34.11
N ALA A 588 10.88 -23.24 -34.06
CA ALA A 588 10.32 -22.47 -35.16
C ALA A 588 11.23 -21.32 -35.60
N SER A 589 11.82 -20.59 -34.65
CA SER A 589 12.71 -19.46 -34.92
C SER A 589 14.08 -19.89 -35.48
N ARG A 590 14.58 -21.07 -35.12
CA ARG A 590 15.89 -21.58 -35.59
C ARG A 590 15.80 -22.27 -36.95
N THR A 591 14.72 -23.01 -37.20
CA THR A 591 14.55 -23.83 -38.40
C THR A 591 13.64 -23.19 -39.46
N ASN A 592 13.03 -22.04 -39.15
CA ASN A 592 12.03 -21.38 -39.98
C ASN A 592 10.83 -22.31 -40.32
N ASN A 593 10.41 -23.12 -39.34
CA ASN A 593 9.36 -24.11 -39.52
C ASN A 593 7.98 -23.57 -39.11
N LYS A 594 7.11 -23.38 -40.11
CA LYS A 594 5.73 -22.90 -39.92
C LYS A 594 4.86 -23.87 -39.11
N ALA A 595 5.05 -25.18 -39.25
CA ALA A 595 4.28 -26.17 -38.50
C ALA A 595 4.60 -26.08 -37.00
N THR A 596 5.88 -25.93 -36.64
CA THR A 596 6.28 -25.70 -35.25
C THR A 596 5.75 -24.37 -34.72
N TYR A 597 5.74 -23.30 -35.54
CA TYR A 597 5.15 -22.02 -35.15
C TYR A 597 3.64 -22.14 -34.86
N ASN A 598 2.90 -22.92 -35.65
CA ASN A 598 1.48 -23.18 -35.41
C ASN A 598 1.27 -23.91 -34.08
N THR A 599 2.14 -24.86 -33.72
CA THR A 599 2.13 -25.53 -32.41
C THR A 599 2.35 -24.54 -31.27
N PHE A 600 3.35 -23.66 -31.39
CA PHE A 600 3.55 -22.56 -30.42
C PHE A 600 2.31 -21.68 -30.30
N SER A 601 1.77 -21.21 -31.44
CA SER A 601 0.62 -20.30 -31.48
C SER A 601 -0.62 -20.93 -30.84
N LYS A 602 -0.83 -22.24 -31.02
CA LYS A 602 -1.93 -22.97 -30.40
C LYS A 602 -1.78 -23.01 -28.87
N HIS A 603 -0.63 -23.46 -28.37
CA HIS A 603 -0.37 -23.51 -26.93
C HIS A 603 -0.47 -22.13 -26.26
N HIS A 604 0.09 -21.10 -26.90
CA HIS A 604 0.05 -19.75 -26.36
C HIS A 604 -1.38 -19.16 -26.38
N ARG A 605 -2.21 -19.52 -27.38
CA ARG A 605 -3.63 -19.16 -27.40
C ARG A 605 -4.38 -19.83 -26.24
N GLU A 606 -4.25 -21.13 -26.07
CA GLU A 606 -4.88 -21.88 -24.97
C GLU A 606 -4.48 -21.32 -23.59
N ALA A 607 -3.19 -21.01 -23.40
CA ALA A 607 -2.71 -20.40 -22.16
C ALA A 607 -3.24 -18.96 -21.97
N THR A 608 -3.36 -18.19 -23.06
CA THR A 608 -3.94 -16.83 -23.03
C THR A 608 -5.42 -16.86 -22.62
N GLU A 609 -6.18 -17.81 -23.16
CA GLU A 609 -7.60 -18.06 -22.82
C GLU A 609 -7.73 -18.33 -21.31
N GLN A 610 -6.86 -19.17 -20.75
CA GLN A 610 -6.90 -19.52 -19.32
C GLN A 610 -6.45 -18.37 -18.39
N CYS A 611 -5.47 -17.55 -18.81
CA CYS A 611 -4.80 -16.64 -17.88
C CYS A 611 -5.24 -15.17 -17.96
N THR A 612 -5.83 -14.73 -19.09
CA THR A 612 -5.96 -13.28 -19.36
C THR A 612 -7.38 -12.87 -19.76
N LEU A 613 -7.75 -11.63 -19.45
CA LEU A 613 -9.02 -11.04 -19.87
C LEU A 613 -9.18 -11.04 -21.40
N ARG A 614 -8.11 -10.73 -22.14
CA ARG A 614 -8.14 -10.74 -23.61
C ARG A 614 -8.38 -12.14 -24.18
N GLY A 615 -8.06 -13.19 -23.42
CA GLY A 615 -8.33 -14.58 -23.78
C GLY A 615 -9.79 -14.97 -23.61
N GLN A 616 -10.57 -14.20 -22.85
CA GLN A 616 -12.01 -14.39 -22.68
C GLN A 616 -12.83 -13.71 -23.78
N LEU A 617 -12.17 -13.04 -24.74
CA LEU A 617 -12.79 -12.33 -25.84
C LEU A 617 -12.70 -13.15 -27.13
N GLU A 618 -13.78 -13.16 -27.90
CA GLU A 618 -13.82 -13.76 -29.24
C GLU A 618 -14.17 -12.69 -30.30
N PHE A 619 -13.58 -12.83 -31.49
CA PHE A 619 -13.95 -12.00 -32.63
C PHE A 619 -15.26 -12.52 -33.24
N ALA A 620 -16.21 -11.62 -33.50
CA ALA A 620 -17.46 -11.93 -34.17
C ALA A 620 -17.24 -12.14 -35.69
N TYR A 621 -16.55 -13.23 -36.05
CA TYR A 621 -16.21 -13.55 -37.43
C TYR A 621 -17.46 -13.76 -38.32
N ASP A 622 -18.57 -14.15 -37.72
CA ASP A 622 -19.89 -14.28 -38.37
C ASP A 622 -20.41 -12.96 -38.97
N LYS A 623 -19.93 -11.82 -38.46
CA LYS A 623 -20.26 -10.48 -38.96
C LYS A 623 -19.30 -9.96 -40.02
N GLY A 624 -18.21 -10.68 -40.29
CA GLY A 624 -17.20 -10.32 -41.28
C GLY A 624 -17.37 -11.06 -42.60
N THR A 625 -16.95 -10.44 -43.71
CA THR A 625 -16.72 -11.15 -44.97
C THR A 625 -15.22 -11.46 -45.07
N PRO A 626 -14.82 -12.75 -45.15
CA PRO A 626 -13.42 -13.11 -45.36
C PRO A 626 -12.88 -12.53 -46.66
N ILE A 627 -11.65 -12.02 -46.61
CA ILE A 627 -10.90 -11.51 -47.77
C ILE A 627 -9.72 -12.43 -48.09
N SER A 628 -9.13 -12.28 -49.28
CA SER A 628 -7.87 -12.96 -49.59
C SER A 628 -6.75 -12.44 -48.68
N ILE A 629 -5.81 -13.31 -48.31
CA ILE A 629 -4.60 -12.88 -47.57
C ILE A 629 -3.76 -11.88 -48.39
N ASP A 630 -3.87 -11.93 -49.72
CA ASP A 630 -3.16 -11.01 -50.63
C ASP A 630 -3.71 -9.58 -50.56
N GLU A 631 -4.91 -9.40 -50.02
CA GLU A 631 -5.52 -8.08 -49.78
C GLU A 631 -5.10 -7.49 -48.42
N VAL A 632 -4.45 -8.28 -47.55
CA VAL A 632 -3.98 -7.84 -46.24
C VAL A 632 -2.66 -7.08 -46.38
N GLU A 633 -2.47 -6.06 -45.52
CA GLU A 633 -1.19 -5.33 -45.43
C GLU A 633 0.01 -6.30 -45.33
N PRO A 634 1.07 -6.12 -46.14
CA PRO A 634 2.23 -7.00 -46.11
C PRO A 634 2.89 -7.07 -44.74
N ALA A 635 3.41 -8.25 -44.37
CA ALA A 635 4.09 -8.46 -43.09
C ALA A 635 5.29 -7.51 -42.89
N SER A 636 5.95 -7.09 -43.98
CA SER A 636 7.05 -6.11 -43.97
C SER A 636 6.62 -4.71 -43.54
N GLU A 637 5.34 -4.35 -43.68
CA GLU A 637 4.78 -3.09 -43.19
C GLU A 637 4.24 -3.24 -41.76
N ILE A 638 3.58 -4.36 -41.46
CA ILE A 638 3.08 -4.67 -40.12
C ILE A 638 4.22 -4.69 -39.09
N VAL A 639 5.36 -5.34 -39.42
CA VAL A 639 6.50 -5.49 -38.50
C VAL A 639 7.10 -4.14 -38.07
N LYS A 640 6.97 -3.09 -38.89
CA LYS A 640 7.43 -1.73 -38.54
C LYS A 640 6.67 -1.13 -37.37
N ARG A 641 5.52 -1.71 -36.99
CA ARG A 641 4.75 -1.34 -35.78
C ARG A 641 5.31 -2.01 -34.52
N PHE A 642 6.10 -3.08 -34.67
CA PHE A 642 6.63 -3.83 -33.53
C PHE A 642 7.81 -3.12 -32.88
N ARG A 643 7.91 -3.31 -31.57
CA ARG A 643 8.95 -2.76 -30.71
C ARG A 643 9.44 -3.87 -29.80
N THR A 644 10.75 -4.04 -29.65
CA THR A 644 11.25 -4.89 -28.57
C THR A 644 11.07 -4.16 -27.24
N GLY A 645 10.77 -4.90 -26.19
CA GLY A 645 10.68 -4.34 -24.84
C GLY A 645 11.97 -3.62 -24.42
N ALA A 646 11.82 -2.66 -23.50
CA ALA A 646 12.93 -1.90 -22.93
C ALA A 646 13.68 -2.73 -21.88
N MET A 647 14.68 -3.51 -22.31
CA MET A 647 15.51 -4.34 -21.43
C MET A 647 16.90 -3.73 -21.32
N SER A 648 17.38 -3.48 -20.11
CA SER A 648 18.64 -2.77 -19.91
C SER A 648 19.85 -3.64 -20.21
N TYR A 649 20.89 -3.03 -20.77
CA TYR A 649 22.24 -3.56 -20.63
C TYR A 649 22.57 -3.63 -19.13
N GLY A 650 22.93 -4.82 -18.64
CA GLY A 650 23.08 -5.13 -17.21
C GLY A 650 22.01 -6.09 -16.70
N SER A 651 20.75 -6.01 -17.17
CA SER A 651 19.76 -7.08 -16.94
C SER A 651 19.89 -8.21 -17.96
N ILE A 652 20.28 -7.86 -19.19
CA ILE A 652 20.61 -8.80 -20.26
C ILE A 652 22.03 -8.57 -20.76
N SER A 653 22.61 -9.58 -21.41
CA SER A 653 23.97 -9.50 -21.95
C SER A 653 24.07 -8.52 -23.13
N MET A 654 25.29 -8.05 -23.43
CA MET A 654 25.53 -7.16 -24.57
C MET A 654 25.17 -7.83 -25.90
N GLU A 655 25.41 -9.14 -26.01
CA GLU A 655 25.10 -9.95 -27.18
C GLU A 655 23.59 -9.98 -27.42
N SER A 656 22.80 -10.27 -26.37
CA SER A 656 21.33 -10.27 -26.45
C SER A 656 20.80 -8.88 -26.82
N HIS A 657 21.31 -7.84 -26.15
CA HIS A 657 20.87 -6.46 -26.39
C HIS A 657 21.18 -5.98 -27.81
N SER A 658 22.39 -6.27 -28.29
CA SER A 658 22.84 -5.91 -29.63
C SER A 658 22.13 -6.73 -30.71
N ALA A 659 21.86 -8.02 -30.47
CA ALA A 659 21.13 -8.87 -31.40
C ALA A 659 19.71 -8.36 -31.66
N LEU A 660 19.02 -7.92 -30.60
CA LEU A 660 17.70 -7.29 -30.73
C LEU A 660 17.75 -6.01 -31.57
N ALA A 661 18.75 -5.15 -31.33
CA ALA A 661 18.90 -3.92 -32.11
C ALA A 661 19.16 -4.19 -33.59
N VAL A 662 20.09 -5.10 -33.90
CA VAL A 662 20.39 -5.49 -35.29
C VAL A 662 19.15 -6.07 -35.98
N ALA A 663 18.42 -6.96 -35.30
CA ALA A 663 17.21 -7.58 -35.85
C ALA A 663 16.09 -6.55 -36.11
N MET A 664 15.83 -5.64 -35.18
CA MET A 664 14.78 -4.64 -35.38
C MET A 664 15.15 -3.63 -36.46
N ASN A 665 16.42 -3.20 -36.50
CA ASN A 665 16.91 -2.29 -37.54
C ASN A 665 16.83 -2.92 -38.93
N SER A 666 17.16 -4.22 -39.08
CA SER A 666 17.05 -4.91 -40.38
C SER A 666 15.61 -5.08 -40.85
N LEU A 667 14.65 -5.17 -39.92
CA LEU A 667 13.21 -5.23 -40.20
C LEU A 667 12.56 -3.86 -40.40
N GLY A 668 13.30 -2.75 -40.22
CA GLY A 668 12.74 -1.39 -40.21
C GLY A 668 11.81 -1.11 -39.01
N ALA A 669 11.88 -1.96 -37.99
CA ALA A 669 11.20 -1.81 -36.72
C ALA A 669 12.11 -1.06 -35.72
N LYS A 670 11.74 -1.00 -34.44
CA LYS A 670 12.56 -0.29 -33.43
C LYS A 670 12.88 -1.17 -32.23
N SER A 671 14.12 -1.09 -31.76
CA SER A 671 14.53 -1.60 -30.45
C SER A 671 14.65 -0.47 -29.43
N ASN A 672 14.71 -0.83 -28.14
CA ASN A 672 14.78 0.09 -27.03
C ASN A 672 15.99 -0.22 -26.15
N THR A 673 16.71 0.79 -25.68
CA THR A 673 17.90 0.64 -24.83
C THR A 673 17.61 0.06 -23.44
N GLY A 674 16.41 0.27 -22.92
CA GLY A 674 16.18 0.14 -21.48
C GLY A 674 16.97 1.18 -20.67
N GLU A 675 17.04 0.96 -19.36
CA GLU A 675 17.52 1.95 -18.39
C GLU A 675 19.04 2.09 -18.31
N GLY A 676 19.80 1.13 -18.87
CA GLY A 676 21.25 0.98 -18.64
C GLY A 676 22.15 1.85 -19.53
N GLY A 677 21.56 2.72 -20.36
CA GLY A 677 22.29 3.46 -21.38
C GLY A 677 22.67 2.60 -22.60
N GLU A 678 23.53 3.16 -23.45
CA GLU A 678 24.04 2.48 -24.65
C GLU A 678 25.46 2.93 -24.95
N ALA A 679 26.34 1.98 -25.31
CA ALA A 679 27.73 2.26 -25.64
C ALA A 679 27.83 3.12 -26.93
N PRO A 680 28.60 4.24 -26.93
CA PRO A 680 28.69 5.12 -28.09
C PRO A 680 29.21 4.47 -29.38
N GLU A 681 30.02 3.41 -29.25
CA GLU A 681 30.54 2.63 -30.37
C GLU A 681 29.43 2.03 -31.24
N ARG A 682 28.24 1.78 -30.67
CA ARG A 682 27.08 1.23 -31.38
C ARG A 682 26.37 2.24 -32.27
N PHE A 683 26.65 3.53 -32.12
CA PHE A 683 25.98 4.59 -32.88
C PHE A 683 26.44 4.62 -34.34
N ALA A 684 27.69 4.20 -34.59
CA ALA A 684 28.21 4.03 -35.94
C ALA A 684 27.65 2.73 -36.55
N SER A 685 27.29 2.78 -37.83
CA SER A 685 27.01 1.58 -38.61
C SER A 685 28.28 0.74 -38.75
N LYS A 686 28.12 -0.58 -38.73
CA LYS A 686 29.21 -1.52 -38.98
C LYS A 686 29.63 -1.52 -40.45
N PRO A 687 30.84 -2.03 -40.76
CA PRO A 687 31.29 -2.17 -42.15
C PRO A 687 30.37 -3.00 -43.05
N ASP A 688 29.61 -3.94 -42.47
CA ASP A 688 28.62 -4.76 -43.19
C ASP A 688 27.27 -4.05 -43.40
N GLY A 689 27.16 -2.78 -43.03
CA GLY A 689 25.94 -1.97 -43.13
C GLY A 689 24.93 -2.21 -42.00
N SER A 690 25.17 -3.17 -41.10
CA SER A 690 24.29 -3.40 -39.95
C SER A 690 24.45 -2.31 -38.89
N SER A 691 23.36 -2.03 -38.17
CA SER A 691 23.37 -1.06 -37.08
C SER A 691 23.01 -1.73 -35.76
N GLN A 692 23.86 -1.52 -34.75
CA GLN A 692 23.60 -1.95 -33.38
C GLN A 692 22.94 -0.84 -32.54
N ARG A 693 22.72 0.34 -33.11
CA ARG A 693 22.08 1.47 -32.44
C ARG A 693 20.62 1.14 -32.15
N SER A 694 20.19 1.22 -30.90
CA SER A 694 18.77 1.14 -30.56
C SER A 694 18.02 2.40 -30.97
N SER A 695 16.92 2.29 -31.69
CA SER A 695 16.19 3.46 -32.20
C SER A 695 15.52 4.26 -31.07
N ILE A 696 15.02 3.58 -30.03
CA ILE A 696 14.40 4.20 -28.86
C ILE A 696 15.43 4.28 -27.73
N LYS A 697 15.60 5.48 -27.17
CA LYS A 697 16.48 5.75 -26.02
C LYS A 697 15.62 6.06 -24.80
N GLN A 698 15.81 5.31 -23.73
CA GLN A 698 15.03 5.48 -22.50
C GLN A 698 15.70 6.49 -21.55
N VAL A 699 14.89 7.26 -20.83
CA VAL A 699 15.28 8.16 -19.74
C VAL A 699 14.49 7.75 -18.49
N ALA A 700 15.16 7.06 -17.56
CA ALA A 700 14.58 6.56 -16.30
C ALA A 700 15.16 7.31 -15.08
N SER A 701 14.64 7.05 -13.88
CA SER A 701 14.94 7.79 -12.64
C SER A 701 16.45 7.97 -12.37
N GLY A 702 17.24 6.90 -12.50
CA GLY A 702 18.70 6.94 -12.28
C GLY A 702 19.51 7.67 -13.36
N ARG A 703 18.90 8.00 -14.51
CA ARG A 703 19.54 8.67 -15.66
C ARG A 703 20.85 8.02 -16.13
N PHE A 704 21.00 6.70 -15.96
CA PHE A 704 22.20 5.99 -16.38
C PHE A 704 22.43 6.12 -17.89
N GLY A 705 23.66 6.49 -18.27
CA GLY A 705 24.06 6.66 -19.68
C GLY A 705 23.35 7.81 -20.42
N VAL A 706 22.52 8.62 -19.75
CA VAL A 706 21.82 9.75 -20.38
C VAL A 706 22.80 10.90 -20.57
N THR A 707 23.32 11.02 -21.78
CA THR A 707 24.24 12.08 -22.22
C THR A 707 23.65 12.82 -23.42
N ILE A 708 24.19 14.00 -23.76
CA ILE A 708 23.79 14.71 -24.99
C ILE A 708 23.97 13.79 -26.20
N ASN A 709 25.12 13.11 -26.32
CA ASN A 709 25.41 12.20 -27.41
C ASN A 709 24.43 11.01 -27.46
N TYR A 710 24.01 10.47 -26.31
CA TYR A 710 23.01 9.40 -26.24
C TYR A 710 21.63 9.89 -26.73
N LEU A 711 21.20 11.07 -26.29
CA LEU A 711 19.90 11.66 -26.67
C LEU A 711 19.84 12.04 -28.14
N THR A 712 20.93 12.58 -28.71
CA THR A 712 21.00 12.93 -30.13
C THR A 712 21.02 11.72 -31.05
N ASN A 713 21.34 10.53 -30.53
CA ASN A 713 21.35 9.28 -31.28
C ASN A 713 20.04 8.47 -31.11
N ALA A 714 18.94 9.13 -30.69
CA ALA A 714 17.60 8.56 -30.60
C ALA A 714 16.75 8.96 -31.82
N ASP A 715 15.91 8.04 -32.29
CA ASP A 715 14.77 8.38 -33.16
C ASP A 715 13.52 8.67 -32.33
N GLU A 716 13.49 8.16 -31.09
CA GLU A 716 12.40 8.33 -30.13
C GLU A 716 12.96 8.31 -28.71
N LEU A 717 12.49 9.23 -27.87
CA LEU A 717 12.85 9.31 -26.46
C LEU A 717 11.70 8.79 -25.61
N GLN A 718 11.98 7.77 -24.80
CA GLN A 718 11.00 7.22 -23.88
C GLN A 718 11.30 7.69 -22.45
N ILE A 719 10.42 8.53 -21.90
CA ILE A 719 10.44 8.84 -20.47
C ILE A 719 9.80 7.66 -19.73
N LYS A 720 10.61 6.91 -18.99
CA LYS A 720 10.11 5.78 -18.21
C LYS A 720 9.64 6.28 -16.85
N MET A 721 8.31 6.31 -16.68
CA MET A 721 7.69 6.59 -15.40
C MET A 721 7.60 5.34 -14.52
N ALA A 722 7.23 4.20 -15.11
CA ALA A 722 6.95 2.95 -14.40
C ALA A 722 7.14 1.73 -15.32
N GLN A 723 7.12 0.52 -14.75
CA GLN A 723 7.00 -0.75 -15.48
C GLN A 723 6.04 -1.71 -14.80
N GLY A 724 5.33 -2.55 -15.58
CA GLY A 724 4.27 -3.42 -15.04
C GLY A 724 4.72 -4.42 -13.96
N ALA A 725 5.99 -4.87 -13.98
CA ALA A 725 6.50 -5.80 -12.96
C ALA A 725 6.73 -5.14 -11.58
N LYS A 726 6.95 -3.82 -11.53
CA LYS A 726 7.20 -3.04 -10.31
C LYS A 726 6.86 -1.57 -10.56
N PRO A 727 5.57 -1.21 -10.58
CA PRO A 727 5.16 0.07 -11.14
C PRO A 727 5.42 1.27 -10.24
N GLY A 728 5.49 1.08 -8.92
CA GLY A 728 5.71 2.16 -7.94
C GLY A 728 7.15 2.27 -7.42
N GLU A 729 8.12 1.68 -8.11
CA GLU A 729 9.54 1.63 -7.71
C GLU A 729 10.46 2.31 -8.73
#